data_AF-A0A8A7KCF0-F1
#
_entry.id   AF-A0A8A7KCF0-F1
#
_cell.length_a   1.000
_cell.length_b   1.000
_cell.length_c   1.000
_cell.angle_alpha   90.00
_cell.angle_beta   90.00
_cell.angle_gamma   90.00
#
_symmetry.space_group_name_H-M   'P 1'
#
loop_
_entity.id
_entity.type
_entity.pdbx_description
1 polymer ?
#
loop_
_entity_poly.entity_id
_entity_poly.type
_entity_poly.pdbx_seq_one_letter_code
_entity_poly.pdbx_strand_id
1 'polypeptide(L)'
;MTAECKLNENARKVLESRYLKKNTEGEIIESPDEMFRRVAKNIAEANLKYDEDPADDEENFYKIMKNLDFLPNSPTLMNAGNELQQLSACFVLPVEDSMDGIFDSVKNTALIQKSGGGTGFNFSRLRPKNDLVKTTGGIASGPISFMKIFDAATNTIKQGGKRRGANMGILRVDHPDIMDFITAKEAEENLNNFNISIAVTDEFMEAVKKNQEYKLINPRNNEITGTLPACKVFDKIVEMAHKNGEPGIIFIDEINRHNPTPGIGEIESTNPCITGDTLIATEHGLMRFDTLFKKYKDIKINITTDKRVPLSLKKTANSDKTNYRHTNINQTATNIYTATKIYNNGIKDIYKLITKSGYEIKTTADHKFLTNKGWIELRHLKKGHKILIQSNEGIFPKSYELPFKTNKFYKGKNGRKYKYNFPQKWSLELGQILGFLVGDGWLRKGDKNRRVGFTFSKKDYQLLEYFKPIINQIYGQDIKPIKRKNNTYHLSYHSKYFVEFFNKLGVKAVKSNDKEVPSAIFIAPRKAVIGFLQGIFTADGTVSNDEIKGNYYVRLTSKSLKLLKQVQLLLINLGIKSKIYNRKRKAVNNKFIYTNIKGEKTCYKIDGILYELQISSSSLYVFAEKIGFLLERKEKILTNIISNKNLNQDKMLDEIKEIKFQGKETVYDLTEPITHSFIANGFVVHNCGEQPLLPYEACNLGSINLSHMTKTNEVDQIIIDYDKLAYTVKIATCFLDNVIDMNNYPLTKIKKMVESNRKIGLGVMGWSDLLIKLGISYASEEAVNLARKVMAFIRKTSYEQSRDIAKRRGSFPNIADSIHQKPMRNATTTTIAPTGSISIIAGCSSGIEPLFAISYERHVLDDTMIEVHPIFEKLAQKHKFYSKELMKTIAKNSSIQDIEVIPDAIKKLFVTAHDIEPVWHIKMQAAFQKEVDNAVSKTVNFHHHASIEDVRTVYTMAYELNCKGVTIYRDGSRSEQVLSTGFKNKDSISPSKKGKRPRPKITYGTTEKTIIGCGKLYIIINSDKQGVCELFTTTGKGGGCHAQSEAISRLVSLALRSGVPLHEIIEQLRGIRCEAAMVKKDVNNLSCPDAIGRALENFVNNTKNGKDIYQKLKPQFTEKNSTDSETEDTNCPECGARIEHEGGCAVCRNCGWSKCG
;
A
#
# COMPACT_ATOMS: atom_id res chain seq x y z
N MET A 1 4.65 -37.63 -35.97
CA MET A 1 4.29 -36.20 -35.83
C MET A 1 3.48 -36.05 -34.55
N THR A 2 4.01 -35.37 -33.54
CA THR A 2 3.32 -35.18 -32.25
C THR A 2 2.23 -34.11 -32.39
N ALA A 3 1.02 -34.39 -31.90
CA ALA A 3 -0.04 -33.41 -31.89
C ALA A 3 0.31 -32.24 -30.94
N GLU A 4 0.14 -31.01 -31.44
CA GLU A 4 0.36 -29.77 -30.68
C GLU A 4 -0.71 -29.62 -29.59
N CYS A 5 -0.33 -29.06 -28.43
CA CYS A 5 -1.23 -28.83 -27.32
C CYS A 5 -2.33 -27.81 -27.69
N LYS A 6 -3.60 -28.25 -27.73
CA LYS A 6 -4.77 -27.45 -28.18
C LYS A 6 -5.22 -26.41 -27.14
N LEU A 7 -4.36 -25.44 -26.87
CA LEU A 7 -4.61 -24.29 -26.00
C LEU A 7 -5.30 -23.17 -26.78
N ASN A 8 -6.34 -22.57 -26.18
CA ASN A 8 -6.95 -21.35 -26.72
C ASN A 8 -6.02 -20.13 -26.54
N GLU A 9 -6.32 -19.03 -27.24
CA GLU A 9 -5.48 -17.82 -27.26
C GLU A 9 -5.29 -17.20 -25.85
N ASN A 10 -6.30 -17.31 -24.99
CA ASN A 10 -6.25 -16.77 -23.63
C ASN A 10 -5.44 -17.64 -22.67
N ALA A 11 -5.52 -18.96 -22.81
CA ALA A 11 -4.61 -19.89 -22.14
C ALA A 11 -3.15 -19.60 -22.54
N ARG A 12 -2.87 -19.40 -23.84
CA ARG A 12 -1.53 -19.01 -24.34
C ARG A 12 -1.05 -17.69 -23.70
N LYS A 13 -1.83 -16.61 -23.78
CA LYS A 13 -1.50 -15.29 -23.14
C LYS A 13 -1.30 -15.39 -21.61
N VAL A 14 -2.05 -16.26 -20.91
CA VAL A 14 -1.87 -16.50 -19.47
C VAL A 14 -0.57 -17.26 -19.18
N LEU A 15 -0.23 -18.28 -19.97
CA LEU A 15 1.01 -19.02 -19.87
C LEU A 15 2.23 -18.14 -20.16
N GLU A 16 2.22 -17.40 -21.27
CA GLU A 16 3.26 -16.47 -21.70
C GLU A 16 3.55 -15.37 -20.67
N SER A 17 2.51 -14.85 -20.00
CA SER A 17 2.66 -13.80 -19.00
C SER A 17 3.15 -14.31 -17.64
N ARG A 18 2.78 -15.52 -17.22
CA ARG A 18 2.98 -15.99 -15.84
C ARG A 18 3.74 -17.32 -15.66
N TYR A 19 3.67 -18.26 -16.59
CA TYR A 19 4.09 -19.64 -16.34
C TYR A 19 5.35 -20.08 -17.08
N LEU A 20 5.47 -19.73 -18.37
CA LEU A 20 6.59 -20.16 -19.20
C LEU A 20 7.93 -19.58 -18.71
N LYS A 21 9.02 -20.37 -18.81
CA LYS A 21 10.40 -19.94 -18.59
C LYS A 21 10.78 -18.78 -19.51
N LYS A 22 11.67 -17.93 -19.00
CA LYS A 22 12.25 -16.81 -19.72
C LYS A 22 13.76 -16.76 -19.52
N ASN A 23 14.48 -16.32 -20.55
CA ASN A 23 15.92 -16.08 -20.47
C ASN A 23 16.23 -14.81 -19.66
N THR A 24 17.51 -14.46 -19.55
CA THR A 24 17.99 -13.24 -18.85
C THR A 24 17.54 -11.95 -19.53
N GLU A 25 17.17 -12.03 -20.80
CA GLU A 25 16.73 -10.94 -21.68
C GLU A 25 15.23 -10.64 -21.49
N GLY A 26 14.47 -11.63 -21.01
CA GLY A 26 13.04 -11.57 -20.71
C GLY A 26 12.12 -12.14 -21.81
N GLU A 27 12.71 -12.83 -22.79
CA GLU A 27 12.05 -13.54 -23.89
C GLU A 27 11.57 -14.92 -23.43
N ILE A 28 10.60 -15.51 -24.13
CA ILE A 28 10.06 -16.83 -23.78
C ILE A 28 10.92 -17.91 -24.46
N ILE A 29 11.46 -18.83 -23.65
CA ILE A 29 12.38 -19.91 -24.09
C ILE A 29 11.81 -21.30 -23.81
N GLU A 30 10.50 -21.39 -23.62
CA GLU A 30 9.79 -22.61 -23.26
C GLU A 30 8.36 -22.49 -23.78
N SER A 31 7.97 -23.41 -24.66
CA SER A 31 6.59 -23.58 -25.09
C SER A 31 5.72 -24.20 -23.98
N PRO A 32 4.38 -24.11 -24.07
CA PRO A 32 3.49 -24.82 -23.14
C PRO A 32 3.73 -26.33 -23.04
N ASP A 33 4.21 -26.96 -24.12
CA ASP A 33 4.48 -28.40 -24.16
C ASP A 33 5.75 -28.75 -23.36
N GLU A 34 6.83 -27.99 -23.56
CA GLU A 34 8.07 -28.07 -22.79
C GLU A 34 7.86 -27.71 -21.31
N MET A 35 6.96 -26.76 -21.02
CA MET A 35 6.55 -26.42 -19.66
C MET A 35 5.91 -27.64 -18.96
N PHE A 36 4.98 -28.34 -19.62
CA PHE A 36 4.39 -29.56 -19.06
C PHE A 36 5.42 -30.68 -18.93
N ARG A 37 6.34 -30.85 -19.88
CA ARG A 37 7.42 -31.85 -19.82
C ARG A 37 8.39 -31.57 -18.66
N ARG A 38 8.80 -30.31 -18.45
CA ARG A 38 9.59 -29.88 -17.28
C ARG A 38 8.91 -30.27 -15.98
N VAL A 39 7.63 -29.91 -15.84
CA VAL A 39 6.87 -30.16 -14.61
C VAL A 39 6.71 -31.66 -14.38
N ALA A 40 6.37 -32.43 -15.42
CA ALA A 40 6.26 -33.88 -15.33
C ALA A 40 7.56 -34.53 -14.87
N LYS A 41 8.68 -34.23 -15.55
CA LYS A 41 10.01 -34.76 -15.23
C LYS A 41 10.43 -34.47 -13.80
N ASN A 42 10.37 -33.21 -13.39
CA ASN A 42 10.86 -32.82 -12.06
C ASN A 42 9.97 -33.36 -10.92
N ILE A 43 8.71 -33.71 -11.18
CA ILE A 43 7.88 -34.39 -10.19
C ILE A 43 8.08 -35.91 -10.23
N ALA A 44 8.38 -36.51 -11.39
CA ALA A 44 8.75 -37.92 -11.48
C ALA A 44 10.08 -38.24 -10.77
N GLU A 45 11.04 -37.31 -10.76
CA GLU A 45 12.33 -37.40 -10.03
C GLU A 45 12.21 -37.75 -8.53
N ALA A 46 11.03 -37.61 -7.90
CA ALA A 46 10.78 -38.11 -6.54
C ALA A 46 10.85 -39.64 -6.40
N ASN A 47 10.56 -40.40 -7.47
CA ASN A 47 10.56 -41.87 -7.47
C ASN A 47 11.95 -42.44 -7.09
N LEU A 48 13.01 -41.72 -7.47
CA LEU A 48 14.41 -42.06 -7.16
C LEU A 48 14.75 -42.07 -5.66
N LYS A 49 13.87 -41.57 -4.78
CA LYS A 49 14.02 -41.67 -3.32
C LYS A 49 13.53 -43.00 -2.73
N TYR A 50 12.92 -43.82 -3.58
CA TYR A 50 12.25 -45.08 -3.22
C TYR A 50 12.70 -46.24 -4.12
N ASP A 51 13.81 -46.06 -4.84
CA ASP A 51 14.35 -46.99 -5.84
C ASP A 51 13.35 -47.36 -6.95
N GLU A 52 12.42 -46.45 -7.25
CA GLU A 52 11.41 -46.58 -8.31
C GLU A 52 11.83 -45.80 -9.57
N ASP A 53 11.53 -46.34 -10.75
CA ASP A 53 11.81 -45.68 -12.03
C ASP A 53 10.90 -44.44 -12.22
N PRO A 54 11.45 -43.25 -12.54
CA PRO A 54 10.65 -42.08 -12.89
C PRO A 54 10.00 -42.13 -14.28
N ALA A 55 10.44 -42.99 -15.21
CA ALA A 55 10.07 -42.89 -16.63
C ALA A 55 8.57 -43.03 -16.91
N ASP A 56 7.91 -44.05 -16.34
CA ASP A 56 6.47 -44.25 -16.51
C ASP A 56 5.65 -43.13 -15.87
N ASP A 57 6.01 -42.69 -14.67
CA ASP A 57 5.33 -41.57 -14.00
C ASP A 57 5.55 -40.25 -14.76
N GLU A 58 6.74 -39.98 -15.33
CA GLU A 58 6.98 -38.79 -16.16
C GLU A 58 6.00 -38.74 -17.35
N GLU A 59 5.92 -39.81 -18.15
CA GLU A 59 5.05 -39.80 -19.33
C GLU A 59 3.58 -39.74 -18.93
N ASN A 60 3.17 -40.44 -17.87
CA ASN A 60 1.81 -40.37 -17.35
C ASN A 60 1.46 -38.95 -16.84
N PHE A 61 2.37 -38.28 -16.12
CA PHE A 61 2.20 -36.91 -15.64
C PHE A 61 2.13 -35.89 -16.80
N TYR A 62 3.04 -36.01 -17.78
CA TYR A 62 3.04 -35.16 -18.98
C TYR A 62 1.74 -35.31 -19.76
N LYS A 63 1.30 -36.55 -20.00
CA LYS A 63 0.09 -36.89 -20.76
C LYS A 63 -1.18 -36.28 -20.17
N ILE A 64 -1.41 -36.39 -18.86
CA ILE A 64 -2.61 -35.79 -18.24
C ILE A 64 -2.59 -34.26 -18.20
N MET A 65 -1.40 -33.64 -18.11
CA MET A 65 -1.28 -32.18 -18.19
C MET A 65 -1.43 -31.65 -19.62
N LYS A 66 -0.80 -32.30 -20.61
CA LYS A 66 -0.90 -31.96 -22.04
C LYS A 66 -2.31 -32.10 -22.60
N ASN A 67 -3.06 -33.11 -22.14
CA ASN A 67 -4.48 -33.26 -22.47
C ASN A 67 -5.40 -32.25 -21.75
N LEU A 68 -4.87 -31.46 -20.81
CA LEU A 68 -5.63 -30.61 -19.88
C LEU A 68 -6.68 -31.40 -19.09
N ASP A 69 -6.40 -32.69 -18.86
CA ASP A 69 -7.20 -33.62 -18.05
C ASP A 69 -7.02 -33.33 -16.56
N PHE A 70 -5.81 -32.90 -16.17
CA PHE A 70 -5.44 -32.46 -14.82
C PHE A 70 -4.44 -31.31 -14.91
N LEU A 71 -4.56 -30.32 -14.02
CA LEU A 71 -3.52 -29.31 -13.79
C LEU A 71 -3.22 -29.17 -12.29
N PRO A 72 -1.94 -29.15 -11.88
CA PRO A 72 -1.55 -28.79 -10.53
C PRO A 72 -1.67 -27.27 -10.31
N ASN A 73 -1.58 -26.86 -9.04
CA ASN A 73 -1.63 -25.45 -8.63
C ASN A 73 -0.57 -24.57 -9.34
N SER A 74 -0.83 -23.26 -9.38
CA SER A 74 0.07 -22.32 -10.06
C SER A 74 1.53 -22.36 -9.57
N PRO A 75 1.84 -22.49 -8.25
CA PRO A 75 3.22 -22.64 -7.79
C PRO A 75 3.94 -23.84 -8.40
N THR A 76 3.31 -25.01 -8.54
CA THR A 76 3.97 -26.18 -9.16
C THR A 76 4.32 -25.91 -10.62
N LEU A 77 3.36 -25.42 -11.43
CA LEU A 77 3.60 -25.09 -12.85
C LEU A 77 4.73 -24.06 -13.03
N MET A 78 4.76 -23.05 -12.14
CA MET A 78 5.75 -21.96 -12.18
C MET A 78 7.13 -22.35 -11.65
N ASN A 79 7.22 -23.27 -10.68
CA ASN A 79 8.45 -23.47 -9.90
C ASN A 79 9.08 -24.88 -10.01
N ALA A 80 8.38 -25.91 -10.49
CA ALA A 80 9.00 -27.24 -10.67
C ALA A 80 10.08 -27.21 -11.77
N GLY A 81 11.25 -27.77 -11.50
CA GLY A 81 12.43 -27.69 -12.35
C GLY A 81 13.05 -26.29 -12.44
N ASN A 82 12.86 -25.46 -11.40
CA ASN A 82 13.42 -24.10 -11.25
C ASN A 82 14.01 -23.92 -9.84
N GLU A 83 15.07 -23.11 -9.70
CA GLU A 83 15.85 -22.89 -8.45
C GLU A 83 15.01 -22.74 -7.16
N LEU A 84 13.83 -22.11 -7.27
CA LEU A 84 12.98 -21.80 -6.13
C LEU A 84 12.22 -23.03 -5.56
N GLN A 85 11.96 -24.07 -6.37
CA GLN A 85 11.33 -25.36 -6.03
C GLN A 85 10.12 -25.36 -5.06
N GLN A 86 9.41 -24.23 -4.85
CA GLN A 86 8.30 -24.19 -3.89
C GLN A 86 6.96 -24.48 -4.58
N LEU A 87 6.32 -25.60 -4.24
CA LEU A 87 5.23 -26.20 -5.02
C LEU A 87 3.85 -26.13 -4.34
N SER A 88 3.79 -25.92 -3.03
CA SER A 88 2.54 -25.74 -2.29
C SER A 88 1.94 -24.33 -2.49
N ALA A 89 0.61 -24.23 -2.41
CA ALA A 89 -0.11 -22.96 -2.54
C ALA A 89 -0.61 -22.42 -1.20
N CYS A 90 -0.81 -23.29 -0.21
CA CYS A 90 -1.60 -23.02 0.99
C CYS A 90 -0.84 -23.53 2.22
N PHE A 91 -0.85 -22.76 3.30
CA PHE A 91 -0.04 -23.01 4.50
C PHE A 91 -0.75 -22.51 5.76
N VAL A 92 -0.41 -23.08 6.93
CA VAL A 92 -0.81 -22.52 8.22
C VAL A 92 0.28 -22.52 9.28
N LEU A 93 0.13 -21.64 10.28
CA LEU A 93 0.90 -21.51 11.52
C LEU A 93 -0.11 -21.24 12.67
N PRO A 94 0.24 -21.40 13.96
CA PRO A 94 -0.66 -21.09 15.09
C PRO A 94 -0.45 -19.67 15.62
N VAL A 95 -1.36 -19.15 16.46
CA VAL A 95 -1.15 -17.88 17.20
C VAL A 95 -1.37 -18.06 18.69
N GLU A 96 -0.25 -18.31 19.37
CA GLU A 96 -0.23 -18.54 20.81
C GLU A 96 -0.50 -17.24 21.58
N ASP A 97 -1.23 -17.27 22.70
CA ASP A 97 -1.57 -16.10 23.53
C ASP A 97 -0.41 -15.51 24.37
N SER A 98 0.77 -15.52 23.75
CA SER A 98 2.04 -14.98 24.23
C SER A 98 2.33 -13.65 23.51
N MET A 99 3.58 -13.45 23.14
CA MET A 99 4.08 -12.43 22.23
C MET A 99 4.86 -13.16 21.15
N ASP A 100 5.96 -13.77 21.56
CA ASP A 100 6.93 -14.44 20.70
C ASP A 100 6.27 -15.54 19.84
N GLY A 101 5.26 -16.25 20.33
CA GLY A 101 4.51 -17.25 19.56
C GLY A 101 3.56 -16.64 18.53
N ILE A 102 2.96 -15.48 18.82
CA ILE A 102 2.24 -14.71 17.80
C ILE A 102 3.24 -14.29 16.72
N PHE A 103 4.42 -13.87 17.13
CA PHE A 103 5.46 -13.25 16.29
C PHE A 103 6.35 -14.16 15.50
N ASP A 104 6.63 -15.36 15.99
CA ASP A 104 7.19 -16.42 15.18
C ASP A 104 6.22 -16.75 14.04
N SER A 105 4.92 -16.66 14.27
CA SER A 105 3.96 -16.94 13.22
C SER A 105 3.75 -15.73 12.29
N VAL A 106 3.76 -14.49 12.81
CA VAL A 106 3.98 -13.27 11.99
C VAL A 106 5.19 -13.46 11.07
N LYS A 107 6.28 -14.00 11.61
CA LYS A 107 7.52 -14.28 10.90
C LYS A 107 7.37 -15.32 9.81
N ASN A 108 6.84 -16.48 10.18
CA ASN A 108 6.95 -17.69 9.39
C ASN A 108 6.19 -17.55 8.07
N THR A 109 5.09 -16.79 8.09
CA THR A 109 4.42 -16.27 6.91
C THR A 109 5.36 -15.61 5.91
N ALA A 110 6.11 -14.59 6.32
CA ALA A 110 6.72 -13.69 5.34
C ALA A 110 7.79 -14.38 4.47
N LEU A 111 8.24 -15.56 4.91
CA LEU A 111 9.08 -16.50 4.18
C LEU A 111 8.28 -17.35 3.19
N ILE A 112 7.15 -17.92 3.61
CA ILE A 112 6.22 -18.74 2.79
C ILE A 112 5.74 -18.02 1.53
N GLN A 113 5.53 -16.70 1.64
CA GLN A 113 4.88 -15.93 0.59
C GLN A 113 5.85 -15.26 -0.37
N LYS A 114 7.12 -15.16 0.03
CA LYS A 114 8.24 -14.87 -0.89
C LYS A 114 8.25 -15.89 -2.03
N SER A 115 7.88 -17.12 -1.70
CA SER A 115 7.75 -18.28 -2.57
C SER A 115 6.32 -18.57 -3.07
N GLY A 116 5.36 -17.66 -2.89
CA GLY A 116 4.05 -17.69 -3.57
C GLY A 116 2.86 -18.33 -2.84
N GLY A 117 2.99 -18.76 -1.58
CA GLY A 117 1.86 -19.32 -0.81
C GLY A 117 0.90 -18.29 -0.18
N GLY A 118 -0.32 -18.70 0.16
CA GLY A 118 -1.17 -18.15 1.24
C GLY A 118 -0.85 -18.82 2.59
N THR A 119 -1.20 -18.23 3.75
CA THR A 119 -0.60 -18.64 5.07
C THR A 119 -1.54 -18.65 6.29
N GLY A 120 -1.10 -18.62 7.58
CA GLY A 120 -1.99 -18.98 8.72
C GLY A 120 -1.71 -18.57 10.17
N PHE A 121 -2.71 -18.07 10.95
CA PHE A 121 -3.09 -18.28 12.40
C PHE A 121 -4.59 -18.09 12.72
N ASN A 122 -5.16 -18.83 13.67
CA ASN A 122 -6.47 -18.59 14.29
C ASN A 122 -6.30 -17.65 15.48
N PHE A 123 -7.35 -16.90 15.80
CA PHE A 123 -7.31 -15.86 16.81
C PHE A 123 -8.02 -16.25 18.09
N SER A 124 -8.76 -17.36 18.07
CA SER A 124 -9.53 -17.88 19.20
C SER A 124 -8.68 -18.34 20.38
N ARG A 125 -7.37 -18.55 20.19
CA ARG A 125 -6.43 -18.78 21.31
C ARG A 125 -6.21 -17.50 22.14
N LEU A 126 -6.38 -16.32 21.55
CA LEU A 126 -6.00 -15.05 22.16
C LEU A 126 -7.05 -14.56 23.12
N ARG A 127 -6.60 -14.12 24.31
CA ARG A 127 -7.49 -13.63 25.36
C ARG A 127 -8.26 -12.36 24.91
N PRO A 128 -9.49 -12.15 25.41
CA PRO A 128 -10.35 -11.10 24.93
C PRO A 128 -9.86 -9.72 25.37
N LYS A 129 -10.43 -8.70 24.74
CA LYS A 129 -10.33 -7.30 25.11
C LYS A 129 -10.70 -7.14 26.58
N ASN A 130 -9.95 -6.30 27.28
CA ASN A 130 -10.07 -6.00 28.70
C ASN A 130 -9.66 -7.13 29.69
N ASP A 131 -9.28 -8.34 29.25
CA ASP A 131 -8.88 -9.43 30.17
C ASP A 131 -7.47 -9.25 30.80
N LEU A 132 -7.25 -9.81 31.98
CA LEU A 132 -6.05 -9.64 32.78
C LEU A 132 -4.78 -10.22 32.12
N VAL A 133 -3.74 -9.40 32.07
CA VAL A 133 -2.38 -9.78 31.73
C VAL A 133 -1.57 -9.91 33.03
N LYS A 134 -1.56 -11.12 33.61
CA LYS A 134 -0.92 -11.42 34.93
C LYS A 134 0.52 -10.88 35.07
N THR A 135 1.31 -10.84 34.01
CA THR A 135 2.70 -10.35 34.01
C THR A 135 2.85 -8.82 34.03
N THR A 136 1.77 -8.06 33.81
CA THR A 136 1.80 -6.58 33.81
C THR A 136 0.75 -5.94 34.72
N GLY A 137 -0.22 -6.71 35.23
CA GLY A 137 -1.40 -6.19 35.93
C GLY A 137 -2.34 -5.36 35.04
N GLY A 138 -2.06 -5.29 33.73
CA GLY A 138 -2.84 -4.54 32.76
C GLY A 138 -3.91 -5.39 32.09
N ILE A 139 -4.67 -4.75 31.21
CA ILE A 139 -5.76 -5.36 30.47
C ILE A 139 -5.40 -5.60 28.99
N ALA A 140 -5.94 -6.68 28.43
CA ALA A 140 -5.69 -7.14 27.07
C ALA A 140 -6.57 -6.42 26.05
N SER A 141 -6.42 -6.76 24.77
CA SER A 141 -6.96 -5.95 23.66
C SER A 141 -7.70 -6.73 22.57
N GLY A 142 -7.87 -8.04 22.73
CA GLY A 142 -8.79 -8.87 21.95
C GLY A 142 -8.27 -9.32 20.58
N PRO A 143 -8.69 -10.51 20.10
CA PRO A 143 -8.24 -11.12 18.85
C PRO A 143 -8.40 -10.26 17.61
N ILE A 144 -9.50 -9.53 17.41
CA ILE A 144 -9.66 -8.61 16.26
C ILE A 144 -8.49 -7.62 16.20
N SER A 145 -7.92 -7.29 17.35
CA SER A 145 -6.70 -6.51 17.42
C SER A 145 -5.50 -7.28 16.83
N PHE A 146 -5.20 -8.49 17.30
CA PHE A 146 -4.05 -9.24 16.80
C PHE A 146 -4.24 -9.76 15.36
N MET A 147 -5.48 -10.09 14.95
CA MET A 147 -5.96 -10.35 13.58
C MET A 147 -5.57 -9.26 12.63
N LYS A 148 -5.80 -8.04 13.09
CA LYS A 148 -5.48 -6.91 12.27
C LYS A 148 -3.98 -6.81 12.06
N ILE A 149 -3.09 -7.23 13.00
CA ILE A 149 -1.63 -7.32 12.74
C ILE A 149 -1.33 -8.49 11.80
N PHE A 150 -2.34 -9.00 11.13
CA PHE A 150 -2.14 -9.86 10.01
C PHE A 150 -2.44 -9.12 8.65
N ASP A 151 -3.26 -8.08 8.55
CA ASP A 151 -3.59 -7.44 7.24
C ASP A 151 -2.49 -6.71 6.39
N ALA A 152 -1.18 -6.70 6.72
CA ALA A 152 -0.13 -5.86 6.08
C ALA A 152 1.25 -6.43 5.65
N ALA A 153 1.63 -7.66 5.93
CA ALA A 153 2.98 -8.19 5.71
C ALA A 153 3.06 -9.42 4.77
N THR A 154 2.11 -9.49 3.83
CA THR A 154 1.92 -10.54 2.79
C THR A 154 1.92 -10.04 1.31
N ASN A 155 1.27 -8.92 0.97
CA ASN A 155 1.34 -8.09 -0.27
C ASN A 155 2.50 -7.08 -0.14
N THR A 156 3.02 -6.97 1.11
CA THR A 156 4.44 -6.80 1.48
C THR A 156 5.37 -7.71 0.67
N ILE A 157 4.79 -8.72 0.03
CA ILE A 157 5.48 -9.79 -0.64
C ILE A 157 4.76 -10.05 -1.96
N LYS A 158 5.58 -10.15 -3.01
CA LYS A 158 5.13 -10.52 -4.35
C LYS A 158 6.03 -11.63 -4.86
N GLN A 159 5.42 -12.70 -5.34
CA GLN A 159 6.11 -13.82 -5.96
C GLN A 159 6.62 -13.39 -7.34
N GLY A 160 7.93 -13.16 -7.49
CA GLY A 160 8.61 -13.01 -8.79
C GLY A 160 7.99 -12.00 -9.78
N GLY A 161 7.32 -10.95 -9.28
CA GLY A 161 6.59 -9.98 -10.11
C GLY A 161 5.23 -10.45 -10.65
N LYS A 162 4.77 -11.67 -10.33
CA LYS A 162 3.63 -12.35 -10.96
C LYS A 162 2.38 -12.53 -10.09
N ARG A 163 2.49 -12.61 -8.74
CA ARG A 163 1.34 -12.75 -7.80
C ARG A 163 1.53 -11.91 -6.52
N ARG A 164 0.44 -11.39 -5.95
CA ARG A 164 0.38 -10.86 -4.56
C ARG A 164 0.20 -12.04 -3.60
N GLY A 165 0.81 -12.02 -2.40
CA GLY A 165 0.58 -13.04 -1.39
C GLY A 165 -0.80 -12.93 -0.71
N ALA A 166 -1.14 -13.90 0.16
CA ALA A 166 -2.51 -14.10 0.65
C ALA A 166 -2.89 -14.48 2.13
N ASN A 167 -3.83 -13.76 2.81
CA ASN A 167 -4.59 -14.10 4.06
C ASN A 167 -6.17 -14.13 4.02
N MET A 168 -6.78 -14.98 4.84
CA MET A 168 -8.17 -15.09 5.36
C MET A 168 -8.15 -14.67 6.86
N GLY A 169 -9.13 -14.99 7.71
CA GLY A 169 -8.99 -14.84 9.16
C GLY A 169 -10.15 -15.36 10.00
N ILE A 170 -9.83 -16.06 11.10
CA ILE A 170 -10.80 -16.90 11.83
C ILE A 170 -10.85 -16.58 13.33
N LEU A 171 -12.06 -16.43 13.87
CA LEU A 171 -12.34 -16.33 15.30
C LEU A 171 -13.61 -17.11 15.66
N ARG A 172 -13.57 -17.88 16.76
CA ARG A 172 -14.71 -18.67 17.26
C ARG A 172 -15.86 -17.79 17.75
N VAL A 173 -17.07 -18.29 17.58
CA VAL A 173 -18.30 -17.60 17.97
C VAL A 173 -18.47 -17.46 19.49
N ASP A 174 -17.91 -18.39 20.27
CA ASP A 174 -17.83 -18.35 21.74
C ASP A 174 -16.81 -17.32 22.29
N HIS A 175 -16.02 -16.69 21.43
CA HIS A 175 -15.03 -15.72 21.88
C HIS A 175 -15.68 -14.39 22.31
N PRO A 176 -15.35 -13.80 23.49
CA PRO A 176 -16.08 -12.63 24.03
C PRO A 176 -16.09 -11.35 23.18
N ASP A 177 -15.15 -11.20 22.23
CA ASP A 177 -15.12 -10.10 21.26
C ASP A 177 -15.88 -10.37 19.95
N ILE A 178 -16.65 -11.45 19.83
CA ILE A 178 -17.30 -11.88 18.57
C ILE A 178 -18.10 -10.77 17.87
N MET A 179 -18.81 -9.91 18.60
CA MET A 179 -19.58 -8.79 18.02
C MET A 179 -18.70 -7.70 17.38
N ASP A 180 -17.53 -7.42 17.96
CA ASP A 180 -16.49 -6.55 17.38
C ASP A 180 -15.84 -7.20 16.14
N PHE A 181 -15.90 -8.54 16.02
CA PHE A 181 -15.39 -9.28 14.86
C PHE A 181 -16.38 -9.35 13.70
N ILE A 182 -17.66 -9.63 13.98
CA ILE A 182 -18.73 -9.64 12.97
C ILE A 182 -18.75 -8.32 12.18
N THR A 183 -18.67 -7.20 12.91
CA THR A 183 -18.69 -5.84 12.33
C THR A 183 -17.32 -5.37 11.82
N ALA A 184 -16.27 -6.19 11.90
CA ALA A 184 -14.89 -5.74 11.67
C ALA A 184 -14.65 -5.14 10.28
N LYS A 185 -15.40 -5.57 9.25
CA LYS A 185 -15.34 -5.07 7.86
C LYS A 185 -16.57 -4.26 7.42
N GLU A 186 -17.41 -3.80 8.36
CA GLU A 186 -18.53 -2.90 8.05
C GLU A 186 -18.08 -1.57 7.42
N ALA A 187 -16.83 -1.19 7.69
CA ALA A 187 -16.10 -0.12 7.03
C ALA A 187 -15.36 -0.64 5.78
N GLU A 188 -15.53 0.02 4.63
CA GLU A 188 -15.04 -0.44 3.32
C GLU A 188 -13.51 -0.62 3.27
N GLU A 189 -12.75 -0.01 4.19
CA GLU A 189 -11.28 -0.10 4.21
C GLU A 189 -10.62 -0.91 5.36
N ASN A 190 -11.37 -1.55 6.28
CA ASN A 190 -10.76 -2.49 7.26
C ASN A 190 -10.41 -3.86 6.65
N LEU A 191 -9.45 -4.57 7.27
CA LEU A 191 -9.10 -5.98 7.00
C LEU A 191 -9.17 -6.34 5.50
N ASN A 192 -8.49 -5.54 4.69
CA ASN A 192 -8.57 -5.54 3.22
C ASN A 192 -8.19 -6.86 2.59
N ASN A 193 -7.23 -7.45 3.25
CA ASN A 193 -6.32 -8.41 2.77
C ASN A 193 -6.47 -9.71 3.60
N PHE A 194 -7.64 -9.80 4.23
CA PHE A 194 -8.21 -10.83 5.08
C PHE A 194 -9.59 -11.08 4.48
N ASN A 195 -9.87 -12.26 3.94
CA ASN A 195 -11.25 -12.74 3.92
C ASN A 195 -11.59 -13.16 5.35
N ILE A 196 -12.53 -12.52 6.07
CA ILE A 196 -12.84 -12.95 7.45
C ILE A 196 -13.94 -14.02 7.48
N SER A 197 -13.84 -14.96 8.42
CA SER A 197 -14.88 -15.96 8.69
C SER A 197 -14.98 -16.30 10.17
N ILE A 198 -16.18 -16.60 10.63
CA ILE A 198 -16.44 -16.96 12.03
C ILE A 198 -16.41 -18.48 12.18
N ALA A 199 -15.65 -18.96 13.15
CA ALA A 199 -15.66 -20.36 13.58
C ALA A 199 -16.91 -20.62 14.45
N VAL A 200 -18.01 -20.94 13.80
CA VAL A 200 -19.28 -21.28 14.41
C VAL A 200 -19.25 -22.69 14.98
N THR A 201 -19.80 -22.86 16.18
CA THR A 201 -19.91 -24.13 16.91
C THR A 201 -21.33 -24.69 16.86
N ASP A 202 -21.47 -25.99 17.13
CA ASP A 202 -22.77 -26.66 17.22
C ASP A 202 -23.59 -26.10 18.41
N GLU A 203 -22.96 -25.83 19.57
CA GLU A 203 -23.62 -25.23 20.76
C GLU A 203 -24.28 -23.89 20.40
N PHE A 204 -23.60 -23.07 19.59
CA PHE A 204 -24.15 -21.80 19.11
C PHE A 204 -25.34 -22.01 18.16
N MET A 205 -25.22 -22.87 17.15
CA MET A 205 -26.30 -23.06 16.17
C MET A 205 -27.54 -23.71 16.78
N GLU A 206 -27.36 -24.61 17.75
CA GLU A 206 -28.48 -25.16 18.52
C GLU A 206 -29.11 -24.12 19.46
N ALA A 207 -28.33 -23.19 20.00
CA ALA A 207 -28.88 -22.04 20.73
C ALA A 207 -29.62 -21.05 19.81
N VAL A 208 -29.19 -20.86 18.55
CA VAL A 208 -29.94 -20.10 17.54
C VAL A 208 -31.30 -20.75 17.28
N LYS A 209 -31.33 -22.05 16.95
CA LYS A 209 -32.59 -22.78 16.69
C LYS A 209 -33.58 -22.72 17.86
N LYS A 210 -33.08 -22.72 19.09
CA LYS A 210 -33.89 -22.71 20.32
C LYS A 210 -34.17 -21.30 20.85
N ASN A 211 -33.69 -20.25 20.17
CA ASN A 211 -33.75 -18.85 20.61
C ASN A 211 -33.22 -18.63 22.05
N GLN A 212 -32.09 -19.27 22.36
CA GLN A 212 -31.45 -19.27 23.68
C GLN A 212 -30.23 -18.34 23.72
N GLU A 213 -29.73 -18.07 24.93
CA GLU A 213 -28.40 -17.49 25.10
C GLU A 213 -27.32 -18.58 25.12
N TYR A 214 -26.14 -18.24 24.64
CA TYR A 214 -24.94 -19.09 24.71
C TYR A 214 -23.82 -18.36 25.49
N LYS A 215 -22.80 -19.10 25.91
CA LYS A 215 -21.71 -18.61 26.77
C LYS A 215 -20.61 -17.95 25.94
N LEU A 216 -20.04 -16.86 26.47
CA LEU A 216 -18.78 -16.29 26.02
C LEU A 216 -17.65 -16.78 26.92
N ILE A 217 -16.63 -17.42 26.34
CA ILE A 217 -15.57 -18.16 27.05
C ILE A 217 -14.21 -17.49 26.82
N ASN A 218 -13.49 -17.15 27.90
CA ASN A 218 -12.14 -16.63 27.77
C ASN A 218 -11.12 -17.76 27.52
N PRO A 219 -10.45 -17.83 26.35
CA PRO A 219 -9.51 -18.92 26.02
C PRO A 219 -8.24 -18.95 26.89
N ARG A 220 -7.98 -17.94 27.73
CA ARG A 220 -6.83 -17.94 28.66
C ARG A 220 -7.04 -18.86 29.87
N ASN A 221 -8.29 -19.05 30.29
CA ASN A 221 -8.64 -19.72 31.56
C ASN A 221 -9.95 -20.51 31.52
N ASN A 222 -10.64 -20.54 30.38
CA ASN A 222 -11.93 -21.18 30.16
C ASN A 222 -13.04 -20.72 31.13
N GLU A 223 -12.88 -19.53 31.72
CA GLU A 223 -13.91 -18.87 32.53
C GLU A 223 -14.98 -18.25 31.61
N ILE A 224 -16.25 -18.39 32.00
CA ILE A 224 -17.38 -17.76 31.33
C ILE A 224 -17.39 -16.27 31.69
N THR A 225 -17.22 -15.39 30.70
CA THR A 225 -17.19 -13.93 30.90
C THR A 225 -18.54 -13.25 30.71
N GLY A 226 -19.55 -14.00 30.23
CA GLY A 226 -20.91 -13.52 30.01
C GLY A 226 -21.70 -14.44 29.08
N THR A 227 -22.90 -14.00 28.71
CA THR A 227 -23.76 -14.67 27.72
C THR A 227 -24.24 -13.67 26.66
N LEU A 228 -24.67 -14.18 25.50
CA LEU A 228 -25.37 -13.41 24.47
C LEU A 228 -26.54 -14.23 23.89
N PRO A 229 -27.68 -13.61 23.52
CA PRO A 229 -28.72 -14.25 22.74
C PRO A 229 -28.18 -14.69 21.37
N ALA A 230 -28.18 -15.99 21.09
CA ALA A 230 -27.53 -16.55 19.91
C ALA A 230 -28.11 -15.98 18.60
N CYS A 231 -29.44 -15.84 18.54
CA CYS A 231 -30.14 -15.22 17.40
C CYS A 231 -29.60 -13.83 17.07
N LYS A 232 -29.43 -12.94 18.07
CA LYS A 232 -28.94 -11.56 17.82
C LYS A 232 -27.52 -11.52 17.27
N VAL A 233 -26.70 -12.50 17.61
CA VAL A 233 -25.34 -12.66 17.06
C VAL A 233 -25.43 -13.15 15.62
N PHE A 234 -26.25 -14.17 15.36
CA PHE A 234 -26.46 -14.73 14.02
C PHE A 234 -27.11 -13.73 13.06
N ASP A 235 -28.11 -12.97 13.51
CA ASP A 235 -28.73 -11.85 12.78
C ASP A 235 -27.67 -10.85 12.30
N LYS A 236 -26.70 -10.50 13.17
CA LYS A 236 -25.62 -9.57 12.82
C LYS A 236 -24.62 -10.18 11.83
N ILE A 237 -24.38 -11.50 11.87
CA ILE A 237 -23.58 -12.21 10.86
C ILE A 237 -24.26 -12.11 9.49
N VAL A 238 -25.56 -12.44 9.44
CA VAL A 238 -26.39 -12.41 8.23
C VAL A 238 -26.49 -11.00 7.65
N GLU A 239 -26.79 -9.99 8.48
CA GLU A 239 -26.86 -8.57 8.07
C GLU A 239 -25.54 -8.09 7.48
N MET A 240 -24.41 -8.39 8.13
CA MET A 240 -23.10 -7.95 7.65
C MET A 240 -22.71 -8.61 6.33
N ALA A 241 -22.92 -9.91 6.22
CA ALA A 241 -22.63 -10.65 4.99
C ALA A 241 -23.51 -10.20 3.82
N HIS A 242 -24.79 -9.90 4.05
CA HIS A 242 -25.69 -9.30 3.04
C HIS A 242 -25.20 -7.92 2.56
N LYS A 243 -24.62 -7.14 3.49
CA LYS A 243 -24.19 -5.76 3.29
C LYS A 243 -22.90 -5.64 2.45
N ASN A 244 -21.92 -6.52 2.66
CA ASN A 244 -20.61 -6.41 1.99
C ASN A 244 -19.97 -7.76 1.56
N GLY A 245 -20.61 -8.91 1.78
CA GLY A 245 -20.09 -10.26 1.51
C GLY A 245 -19.29 -10.92 2.66
N GLU A 246 -19.12 -10.26 3.80
CA GLU A 246 -18.31 -10.74 4.94
C GLU A 246 -18.94 -10.38 6.31
N PRO A 247 -18.73 -11.19 7.35
CA PRO A 247 -17.87 -12.38 7.41
C PRO A 247 -18.51 -13.61 6.76
N GLY A 248 -17.67 -14.51 6.25
CA GLY A 248 -18.09 -15.89 6.00
C GLY A 248 -18.30 -16.67 7.31
N ILE A 249 -18.73 -17.92 7.17
CA ILE A 249 -18.79 -18.87 8.29
C ILE A 249 -17.87 -20.06 7.98
N ILE A 250 -17.19 -20.57 8.99
CA ILE A 250 -16.69 -21.95 9.02
C ILE A 250 -17.31 -22.68 10.20
N PHE A 251 -17.65 -23.95 10.02
CA PHE A 251 -18.25 -24.76 11.07
C PHE A 251 -17.13 -25.55 11.73
N ILE A 252 -16.60 -25.03 12.84
CA ILE A 252 -15.29 -25.46 13.37
C ILE A 252 -15.34 -26.86 13.99
N ASP A 253 -16.48 -27.22 14.57
CA ASP A 253 -16.71 -28.55 15.13
C ASP A 253 -16.87 -29.57 14.00
N GLU A 254 -17.49 -29.19 12.88
CA GLU A 254 -17.64 -30.02 11.67
C GLU A 254 -16.31 -30.23 10.91
N ILE A 255 -15.43 -29.21 10.93
CA ILE A 255 -14.04 -29.32 10.47
C ILE A 255 -13.27 -30.32 11.35
N ASN A 256 -13.39 -30.23 12.68
CA ASN A 256 -12.59 -31.07 13.58
C ASN A 256 -13.15 -32.49 13.77
N ARG A 257 -14.47 -32.71 13.60
CA ARG A 257 -15.07 -34.06 13.40
C ARG A 257 -14.44 -34.82 12.24
N HIS A 258 -14.04 -34.07 11.21
CA HIS A 258 -13.38 -34.59 10.01
C HIS A 258 -11.87 -34.36 9.99
N ASN A 259 -11.25 -34.04 11.13
CA ASN A 259 -9.79 -33.95 11.25
C ASN A 259 -9.20 -35.35 11.08
N PRO A 260 -8.33 -35.59 10.07
CA PRO A 260 -7.75 -36.91 9.82
C PRO A 260 -6.72 -37.32 10.89
N THR A 261 -6.15 -36.37 11.61
CA THR A 261 -5.01 -36.54 12.53
C THR A 261 -5.31 -35.89 13.89
N PRO A 262 -6.39 -36.31 14.59
CA PRO A 262 -6.85 -35.63 15.80
C PRO A 262 -5.85 -35.72 16.96
N GLY A 263 -5.02 -36.78 17.03
CA GLY A 263 -3.96 -36.90 18.04
C GLY A 263 -2.85 -35.84 17.92
N ILE A 264 -2.76 -35.14 16.78
CA ILE A 264 -1.77 -34.09 16.51
C ILE A 264 -2.29 -32.68 16.89
N GLY A 265 -3.61 -32.47 16.98
CA GLY A 265 -4.25 -31.19 17.36
C GLY A 265 -5.26 -30.64 16.34
N GLU A 266 -5.83 -29.46 16.63
CA GLU A 266 -6.98 -28.82 15.93
C GLU A 266 -6.60 -27.81 14.80
N ILE A 267 -7.56 -27.51 13.90
CA ILE A 267 -7.42 -26.77 12.60
C ILE A 267 -7.86 -25.27 12.66
N GLU A 268 -7.31 -24.34 11.82
CA GLU A 268 -7.20 -22.91 12.27
C GLU A 268 -7.38 -21.60 11.36
N SER A 269 -6.62 -21.20 10.31
CA SER A 269 -5.72 -19.97 10.42
C SER A 269 -5.38 -18.92 9.25
N THR A 270 -4.96 -17.59 9.41
CA THR A 270 -4.26 -16.61 8.37
C THR A 270 -3.44 -15.25 8.80
N ASN A 271 -2.40 -14.69 8.01
CA ASN A 271 -1.05 -13.82 8.00
C ASN A 271 -0.83 -12.19 8.06
N PRO A 272 0.34 -11.31 8.27
CA PRO A 272 1.08 -10.31 9.31
C PRO A 272 1.19 -8.63 9.25
N CYS A 273 1.77 -7.69 10.16
CA CYS A 273 1.80 -6.08 10.10
C CYS A 273 2.81 -4.96 10.79
N ILE A 274 2.44 -3.64 11.15
CA ILE A 274 3.30 -2.38 11.49
C ILE A 274 2.77 -1.23 12.46
N THR A 275 3.49 -0.56 13.43
CA THR A 275 2.89 0.32 14.54
C THR A 275 2.19 1.67 14.26
N GLY A 276 1.35 2.11 15.23
CA GLY A 276 0.41 3.25 15.12
C GLY A 276 0.77 4.64 15.64
N ASP A 277 1.78 4.79 16.50
CA ASP A 277 2.34 6.10 16.82
C ASP A 277 3.36 6.59 15.77
N THR A 278 3.75 5.70 14.86
CA THR A 278 4.56 5.97 13.66
C THR A 278 3.89 7.02 12.78
N LEU A 279 4.67 7.99 12.30
CA LEU A 279 4.23 9.05 11.41
C LEU A 279 4.40 8.62 9.95
N ILE A 280 3.30 8.67 9.18
CA ILE A 280 3.26 8.45 7.74
C ILE A 280 3.22 9.80 7.04
N ALA A 281 3.99 9.96 5.96
CA ALA A 281 4.07 11.22 5.21
C ALA A 281 2.96 11.29 4.14
N THR A 282 1.85 11.97 4.46
CA THR A 282 0.62 12.05 3.65
C THR A 282 0.36 13.46 3.09
N GLU A 283 -0.64 13.61 2.21
CA GLU A 283 -1.09 14.93 1.75
C GLU A 283 -1.70 15.84 2.83
N HIS A 284 -1.82 15.32 4.05
CA HIS A 284 -2.18 16.05 5.26
C HIS A 284 -1.02 16.12 6.27
N GLY A 285 0.22 15.90 5.82
CA GLY A 285 1.45 16.03 6.59
C GLY A 285 1.90 14.71 7.23
N LEU A 286 2.71 14.81 8.28
CA LEU A 286 3.17 13.67 9.06
C LEU A 286 2.07 13.22 10.03
N MET A 287 1.14 12.41 9.52
CA MET A 287 0.04 11.85 10.31
C MET A 287 0.49 10.60 11.08
N ARG A 288 0.16 10.51 12.38
CA ARG A 288 0.22 9.23 13.10
C ARG A 288 -0.65 8.19 12.40
N PHE A 289 -0.19 6.95 12.28
CA PHE A 289 -0.94 5.89 11.63
C PHE A 289 -2.32 5.66 12.28
N ASP A 290 -2.41 5.77 13.61
CA ASP A 290 -3.68 5.66 14.35
C ASP A 290 -4.70 6.75 14.02
N THR A 291 -4.22 7.91 13.54
CA THR A 291 -5.00 9.09 13.19
C THR A 291 -5.26 9.15 11.69
N LEU A 292 -4.35 8.57 10.89
CA LEU A 292 -4.51 8.30 9.46
C LEU A 292 -5.66 7.32 9.26
N PHE A 293 -5.61 6.15 9.91
CA PHE A 293 -6.73 5.21 9.93
C PHE A 293 -8.03 5.88 10.37
N LYS A 294 -8.08 6.52 11.54
CA LYS A 294 -9.32 7.14 12.07
C LYS A 294 -9.98 8.20 11.16
N LYS A 295 -9.34 8.64 10.09
CA LYS A 295 -9.86 9.62 9.13
C LYS A 295 -9.94 9.13 7.69
N TYR A 296 -9.11 8.16 7.31
CA TYR A 296 -8.92 7.69 5.92
C TYR A 296 -8.90 6.16 5.90
N LYS A 297 -9.80 5.54 6.69
CA LYS A 297 -10.13 4.10 6.69
C LYS A 297 -11.44 3.81 5.97
N ASP A 298 -11.77 4.62 4.96
CA ASP A 298 -12.82 4.41 3.95
C ASP A 298 -12.54 5.33 2.72
N ILE A 299 -11.34 5.92 2.61
CA ILE A 299 -11.06 7.05 1.71
C ILE A 299 -9.61 6.98 1.20
N LYS A 300 -9.48 6.76 -0.12
CA LYS A 300 -8.23 6.83 -0.90
C LYS A 300 -7.44 8.11 -0.58
N ILE A 301 -6.19 7.99 -0.12
CA ILE A 301 -5.33 9.13 0.30
C ILE A 301 -3.93 9.04 -0.33
N ASN A 302 -3.37 10.18 -0.74
CA ASN A 302 -2.03 10.27 -1.30
C ASN A 302 -0.94 10.30 -0.22
N ILE A 303 0.09 9.47 -0.42
CA ILE A 303 1.19 9.24 0.51
C ILE A 303 2.55 9.30 -0.21
N THR A 304 3.61 9.56 0.56
CA THR A 304 4.99 9.58 0.08
C THR A 304 5.53 8.15 -0.04
N THR A 305 6.17 7.85 -1.17
CA THR A 305 7.01 6.65 -1.38
C THR A 305 8.39 7.10 -1.90
N ASP A 306 9.36 6.20 -2.08
CA ASP A 306 10.74 6.58 -2.48
C ASP A 306 11.06 6.07 -3.90
N LYS A 307 11.69 6.89 -4.75
CA LYS A 307 12.02 6.51 -6.15
C LYS A 307 13.10 5.42 -6.26
N ARG A 308 13.75 5.04 -5.15
CA ARG A 308 14.67 3.90 -5.08
C ARG A 308 13.95 2.57 -4.85
N VAL A 309 12.65 2.59 -4.54
CA VAL A 309 11.81 1.38 -4.56
C VAL A 309 11.72 0.89 -6.01
N PRO A 310 12.08 -0.36 -6.32
CA PRO A 310 12.08 -0.84 -7.70
C PRO A 310 10.67 -0.84 -8.33
N LEU A 311 10.48 0.01 -9.32
CA LEU A 311 9.34 0.01 -10.24
C LEU A 311 9.70 -0.77 -11.51
N SER A 312 8.78 -1.61 -12.00
CA SER A 312 8.90 -2.21 -13.33
C SER A 312 8.71 -1.15 -14.41
N LEU A 313 9.73 -0.94 -15.25
CA LEU A 313 9.63 -0.09 -16.44
C LEU A 313 8.88 -0.83 -17.57
N LYS A 314 8.21 -0.09 -18.45
CA LYS A 314 7.80 -0.62 -19.77
C LYS A 314 9.07 -0.89 -20.61
N LYS A 315 9.01 -1.87 -21.53
CA LYS A 315 10.03 -2.04 -22.59
C LYS A 315 10.18 -0.73 -23.36
N THR A 316 11.42 -0.28 -23.56
CA THR A 316 11.81 0.64 -24.64
C THR A 316 12.16 -0.17 -25.88
N ALA A 317 11.75 0.29 -27.07
CA ALA A 317 11.63 -0.57 -28.25
C ALA A 317 12.91 -1.25 -28.76
N ASN A 318 14.10 -0.71 -28.46
CA ASN A 318 15.37 -1.14 -29.04
C ASN A 318 16.39 -1.64 -27.98
N SER A 319 15.99 -2.51 -27.04
CA SER A 319 16.96 -3.17 -26.13
C SER A 319 16.40 -4.39 -25.41
N ASP A 320 16.95 -5.57 -25.69
CA ASP A 320 16.51 -6.85 -25.14
C ASP A 320 17.16 -7.19 -23.80
N LYS A 321 17.10 -6.22 -22.87
CA LYS A 321 17.46 -6.43 -21.47
C LYS A 321 16.43 -5.76 -20.58
N THR A 322 15.67 -6.56 -19.82
CA THR A 322 14.79 -6.06 -18.76
C THR A 322 15.60 -5.49 -17.60
N ASN A 323 16.11 -4.27 -17.80
CA ASN A 323 16.83 -3.48 -16.81
C ASN A 323 15.92 -3.10 -15.64
N TYR A 324 15.85 -3.97 -14.63
CA TYR A 324 15.49 -3.54 -13.29
C TYR A 324 16.38 -2.37 -12.90
N ARG A 325 15.80 -1.27 -12.40
CA ARG A 325 16.59 -0.38 -11.56
C ARG A 325 16.99 -1.15 -10.30
N HIS A 326 18.25 -1.60 -10.25
CA HIS A 326 18.94 -1.81 -8.99
C HIS A 326 18.63 -0.62 -8.07
N THR A 327 18.42 -0.88 -6.78
CA THR A 327 18.09 0.11 -5.77
C THR A 327 19.14 1.23 -5.78
N ASN A 328 18.89 2.31 -6.54
CA ASN A 328 19.93 3.28 -6.85
C ASN A 328 20.15 4.18 -5.63
N ILE A 329 21.08 3.77 -4.77
CA ILE A 329 21.35 4.41 -3.47
C ILE A 329 21.66 5.92 -3.64
N ASN A 330 22.19 6.30 -4.80
CA ASN A 330 22.56 7.68 -5.15
C ASN A 330 21.39 8.51 -5.73
N GLN A 331 20.26 7.90 -6.09
CA GLN A 331 19.08 8.59 -6.59
C GLN A 331 18.25 9.16 -5.42
N THR A 332 18.38 10.45 -5.13
CA THR A 332 17.70 11.10 -4.01
C THR A 332 16.37 11.75 -4.41
N ALA A 333 15.28 10.98 -4.43
CA ALA A 333 13.96 11.49 -4.78
C ALA A 333 12.80 10.65 -4.24
N THR A 334 11.67 11.31 -3.97
CA THR A 334 10.39 10.75 -3.52
C THR A 334 9.39 10.62 -4.68
N ASN A 335 8.39 9.78 -4.48
CA ASN A 335 7.19 9.60 -5.28
C ASN A 335 5.96 9.93 -4.43
N ILE A 336 4.82 10.17 -5.08
CA ILE A 336 3.51 10.27 -4.44
C ILE A 336 2.60 9.25 -5.12
N TYR A 337 2.00 8.35 -4.34
CA TYR A 337 1.02 7.37 -4.80
C TYR A 337 -0.16 7.29 -3.83
N THR A 338 -1.26 6.69 -4.27
CA THR A 338 -2.51 6.65 -3.52
C THR A 338 -2.62 5.33 -2.75
N ALA A 339 -2.73 5.40 -1.43
CA ALA A 339 -3.23 4.27 -0.64
C ALA A 339 -4.69 4.01 -1.05
N THR A 340 -4.99 2.79 -1.48
CA THR A 340 -6.35 2.38 -1.86
C THR A 340 -7.14 1.75 -0.71
N LYS A 341 -6.51 1.57 0.44
CA LYS A 341 -7.12 1.01 1.64
C LYS A 341 -6.25 1.28 2.87
N ILE A 342 -6.79 1.72 4.01
CA ILE A 342 -6.06 1.81 5.28
C ILE A 342 -6.79 1.06 6.38
N TYR A 343 -6.10 0.08 6.95
CA TYR A 343 -6.69 -0.89 7.85
C TYR A 343 -5.99 -0.82 9.21
N ASN A 344 -6.81 -0.71 10.26
CA ASN A 344 -6.33 -0.67 11.64
C ASN A 344 -5.75 -2.01 11.93
N ASN A 345 -4.50 -2.00 12.38
CA ASN A 345 -3.66 -3.12 12.76
C ASN A 345 -4.00 -3.83 14.07
N GLY A 346 -4.56 -3.15 15.07
CA GLY A 346 -4.71 -3.78 16.40
C GLY A 346 -3.37 -4.22 17.04
N ILE A 347 -3.34 -5.09 18.07
CA ILE A 347 -2.18 -5.28 18.99
C ILE A 347 -1.29 -6.51 18.68
N LYS A 348 0.05 -6.38 18.80
CA LYS A 348 1.08 -7.46 18.97
C LYS A 348 2.46 -6.85 19.33
N ASP A 349 3.55 -7.61 19.14
CA ASP A 349 4.89 -7.36 19.64
C ASP A 349 5.60 -6.26 18.89
N ILE A 350 6.27 -5.40 19.65
CA ILE A 350 6.90 -4.24 19.05
C ILE A 350 8.41 -4.38 19.11
N TYR A 351 9.02 -4.59 17.96
CA TYR A 351 10.46 -4.53 17.81
C TYR A 351 10.81 -3.10 17.40
N LYS A 352 11.44 -2.38 18.32
CA LYS A 352 11.94 -1.03 18.07
C LYS A 352 13.32 -1.09 17.44
N LEU A 353 13.39 -0.68 16.18
CA LEU A 353 14.63 -0.41 15.47
C LEU A 353 15.13 0.99 15.84
N ILE A 354 16.43 1.13 16.09
CA ILE A 354 17.12 2.40 16.32
C ILE A 354 18.39 2.45 15.48
N THR A 355 18.59 3.54 14.75
CA THR A 355 19.78 3.73 13.89
C THR A 355 20.94 4.47 14.59
N LYS A 356 22.11 4.51 13.94
CA LYS A 356 23.28 5.29 14.40
C LYS A 356 23.06 6.80 14.34
N SER A 357 22.17 7.30 13.46
CA SER A 357 21.79 8.72 13.46
C SER A 357 20.64 9.05 14.41
N GLY A 358 19.93 8.06 14.94
CA GLY A 358 18.91 8.22 15.99
C GLY A 358 17.46 8.13 15.52
N TYR A 359 17.23 7.88 14.22
CA TYR A 359 15.93 7.52 13.68
C TYR A 359 15.44 6.22 14.34
N GLU A 360 14.13 6.13 14.61
CA GLU A 360 13.54 4.96 15.25
C GLU A 360 12.11 4.71 14.79
N ILE A 361 11.78 3.43 14.66
CA ILE A 361 10.46 2.93 14.30
C ILE A 361 10.16 1.71 15.15
N LYS A 362 8.87 1.48 15.37
CA LYS A 362 8.30 0.36 16.07
C LYS A 362 7.48 -0.43 15.04
N THR A 363 7.69 -1.73 14.92
CA THR A 363 6.99 -2.57 13.94
C THR A 363 7.12 -4.06 14.28
N THR A 364 6.52 -4.95 13.48
CA THR A 364 6.70 -6.39 13.68
C THR A 364 8.11 -6.87 13.33
N ALA A 365 8.45 -8.07 13.81
CA ALA A 365 9.69 -8.76 13.48
C ALA A 365 9.73 -9.22 12.01
N ASP A 366 8.60 -9.24 11.30
CA ASP A 366 8.51 -9.61 9.89
C ASP A 366 8.44 -8.43 8.93
N HIS A 367 8.14 -7.23 9.43
CA HIS A 367 7.91 -6.15 8.51
C HIS A 367 9.17 -5.82 7.70
N LYS A 368 8.98 -5.63 6.41
CA LYS A 368 10.07 -5.51 5.45
C LYS A 368 10.49 -4.06 5.31
N PHE A 369 11.79 -3.84 5.47
CA PHE A 369 12.46 -2.57 5.24
C PHE A 369 13.27 -2.62 3.95
N LEU A 370 13.25 -1.54 3.17
CA LEU A 370 14.13 -1.43 2.02
C LEU A 370 15.58 -1.17 2.49
N THR A 371 16.50 -2.03 2.07
CA THR A 371 17.92 -1.96 2.43
C THR A 371 18.80 -1.76 1.19
N ASN A 372 20.10 -1.54 1.39
CA ASN A 372 21.06 -1.54 0.28
C ASN A 372 21.24 -2.91 -0.41
N LYS A 373 20.49 -3.94 0.01
CA LYS A 373 20.40 -5.28 -0.57
C LYS A 373 18.95 -5.68 -0.94
N GLY A 374 18.03 -4.72 -1.04
CA GLY A 374 16.60 -4.97 -1.27
C GLY A 374 15.77 -5.11 0.02
N TRP A 375 14.57 -5.68 -0.08
CA TRP A 375 13.61 -5.81 1.03
C TRP A 375 14.04 -6.89 2.04
N ILE A 376 14.21 -6.51 3.32
CA ILE A 376 14.60 -7.41 4.41
C ILE A 376 13.70 -7.22 5.64
N GLU A 377 13.23 -8.33 6.19
CA GLU A 377 12.36 -8.45 7.37
C GLU A 377 13.11 -8.07 8.65
N LEU A 378 12.46 -7.39 9.60
CA LEU A 378 13.14 -6.80 10.78
C LEU A 378 13.98 -7.81 11.60
N ARG A 379 13.54 -9.05 11.79
CA ARG A 379 14.29 -10.14 12.46
C ARG A 379 15.62 -10.49 11.79
N HIS A 380 15.72 -10.26 10.47
CA HIS A 380 16.88 -10.62 9.65
C HIS A 380 17.82 -9.41 9.50
N LEU A 381 17.38 -8.24 9.96
CA LEU A 381 18.23 -7.10 10.20
C LEU A 381 19.02 -7.29 11.50
N LYS A 382 20.32 -6.97 11.46
CA LYS A 382 21.20 -6.98 12.64
C LYS A 382 21.89 -5.63 12.78
N LYS A 383 22.41 -5.34 13.97
CA LYS A 383 23.33 -4.21 14.22
C LYS A 383 24.44 -4.23 13.16
N GLY A 384 24.66 -3.09 12.49
CA GLY A 384 25.59 -2.99 11.34
C GLY A 384 24.94 -3.06 9.96
N HIS A 385 23.72 -3.59 9.82
CA HIS A 385 23.00 -3.54 8.54
C HIS A 385 22.58 -2.10 8.20
N LYS A 386 22.48 -1.79 6.90
CA LYS A 386 22.20 -0.43 6.41
C LYS A 386 20.85 -0.38 5.69
N ILE A 387 19.97 0.49 6.17
CA ILE A 387 18.57 0.62 5.73
C ILE A 387 18.34 1.98 5.08
N LEU A 388 17.45 2.02 4.09
CA LEU A 388 17.12 3.27 3.40
C LEU A 388 16.24 4.13 4.33
N ILE A 389 16.61 5.41 4.41
CA ILE A 389 15.75 6.46 4.95
C ILE A 389 15.28 7.35 3.80
N GLN A 390 14.11 7.98 3.94
CA GLN A 390 13.48 8.89 2.98
C GLN A 390 14.51 9.82 2.34
N SER A 391 14.64 9.78 1.01
CA SER A 391 15.77 10.43 0.33
C SER A 391 15.59 11.88 -0.08
N ASN A 392 14.37 12.41 -0.01
CA ASN A 392 14.07 13.79 -0.38
C ASN A 392 12.76 14.24 0.30
N GLU A 393 12.37 15.48 0.07
CA GLU A 393 11.15 16.09 0.62
C GLU A 393 9.89 15.24 0.35
N GLY A 394 9.08 15.04 1.38
CA GLY A 394 7.79 14.34 1.29
C GLY A 394 6.65 15.29 0.97
N ILE A 395 5.43 14.74 0.86
CA ILE A 395 4.24 15.57 0.64
C ILE A 395 3.84 16.33 1.94
N PHE A 396 3.22 17.50 1.76
CA PHE A 396 2.78 18.41 2.82
C PHE A 396 1.34 18.92 2.56
N PRO A 397 0.62 19.42 3.59
CA PRO A 397 -0.70 20.02 3.43
C PRO A 397 -0.72 21.19 2.45
N LYS A 398 -1.69 21.17 1.53
CA LYS A 398 -2.07 22.34 0.72
C LYS A 398 -2.93 23.35 1.48
N SER A 399 -3.73 22.89 2.45
CA SER A 399 -4.56 23.78 3.27
C SER A 399 -3.72 24.57 4.28
N TYR A 400 -4.02 25.86 4.39
CA TYR A 400 -3.44 26.76 5.39
C TYR A 400 -4.38 27.01 6.57
N GLU A 401 -5.53 26.35 6.69
CA GLU A 401 -6.42 26.58 7.84
C GLU A 401 -5.85 26.02 9.15
N LEU A 402 -6.11 26.70 10.27
CA LEU A 402 -5.79 26.15 11.59
C LEU A 402 -6.72 24.99 11.96
N PRO A 403 -6.26 24.00 12.75
CA PRO A 403 -7.07 22.85 13.17
C PRO A 403 -8.22 23.20 14.15
N PHE A 404 -8.51 24.49 14.36
CA PHE A 404 -9.64 24.98 15.13
C PHE A 404 -9.99 26.42 14.69
N LYS A 405 -11.29 26.74 14.62
CA LYS A 405 -11.76 28.12 14.40
C LYS A 405 -11.42 29.00 15.61
N THR A 406 -11.05 30.26 15.36
CA THR A 406 -10.83 31.27 16.40
C THR A 406 -11.92 32.34 16.39
N ASN A 407 -12.20 32.94 17.56
CA ASN A 407 -13.24 33.96 17.69
C ASN A 407 -12.60 35.35 17.80
N LYS A 408 -13.26 36.38 17.28
CA LYS A 408 -12.84 37.79 17.46
C LYS A 408 -13.16 38.32 18.86
N PHE A 409 -14.16 37.73 19.52
CA PHE A 409 -14.65 38.12 20.84
C PHE A 409 -14.83 36.91 21.77
N TYR A 410 -14.54 37.09 23.07
CA TYR A 410 -14.69 36.08 24.12
C TYR A 410 -15.34 36.70 25.37
N LYS A 411 -16.30 36.01 26.00
CA LYS A 411 -16.97 36.45 27.24
C LYS A 411 -16.32 35.78 28.45
N GLY A 412 -15.83 36.57 29.41
CA GLY A 412 -15.30 36.09 30.68
C GLY A 412 -16.40 35.61 31.64
N LYS A 413 -16.02 34.85 32.69
CA LYS A 413 -16.96 34.45 33.76
C LYS A 413 -17.61 35.67 34.46
N ASN A 414 -16.93 36.81 34.45
CA ASN A 414 -17.38 38.10 34.96
C ASN A 414 -18.14 38.95 33.91
N GLY A 415 -18.69 38.34 32.86
CA GLY A 415 -19.45 39.01 31.80
C GLY A 415 -18.63 39.86 30.81
N ARG A 416 -17.43 40.32 31.18
CA ARG A 416 -16.58 41.20 30.35
C ARG A 416 -16.25 40.56 29.00
N LYS A 417 -16.36 41.34 27.92
CA LYS A 417 -15.98 40.96 26.56
C LYS A 417 -14.50 41.28 26.32
N TYR A 418 -13.75 40.33 25.78
CA TYR A 418 -12.35 40.46 25.38
C TYR A 418 -12.23 40.32 23.87
N LYS A 419 -11.43 41.16 23.22
CA LYS A 419 -11.20 41.18 21.76
C LYS A 419 -9.78 40.69 21.47
N TYR A 420 -9.62 39.80 20.50
CA TYR A 420 -8.34 39.27 20.04
C TYR A 420 -8.32 39.19 18.50
N ASN A 421 -7.13 39.27 17.90
CA ASN A 421 -6.94 39.08 16.45
C ASN A 421 -6.22 37.74 16.20
N PHE A 422 -6.73 36.66 16.80
CA PHE A 422 -6.17 35.34 16.56
C PHE A 422 -6.22 35.01 15.04
N PRO A 423 -5.14 34.44 14.47
CA PRO A 423 -5.18 34.01 13.08
C PRO A 423 -6.21 32.88 12.90
N GLN A 424 -6.77 32.78 11.70
CA GLN A 424 -7.57 31.64 11.24
C GLN A 424 -6.75 30.67 10.36
N LYS A 425 -5.58 31.14 9.89
CA LYS A 425 -4.68 30.41 9.00
C LYS A 425 -3.26 30.32 9.58
N TRP A 426 -2.57 29.26 9.21
CA TRP A 426 -1.12 29.10 9.36
C TRP A 426 -0.35 30.18 8.60
N SER A 427 0.80 30.54 9.13
CA SER A 427 1.78 31.39 8.46
C SER A 427 3.20 30.99 8.87
N LEU A 428 4.21 31.55 8.19
CA LEU A 428 5.62 31.36 8.56
C LEU A 428 5.86 31.90 9.97
N GLU A 429 5.32 33.08 10.27
CA GLU A 429 5.46 33.83 11.51
C GLU A 429 4.80 33.11 12.68
N LEU A 430 3.61 32.52 12.49
CA LEU A 430 2.98 31.68 13.51
C LEU A 430 3.84 30.44 13.82
N GLY A 431 4.46 29.84 12.79
CA GLY A 431 5.46 28.80 12.95
C GLY A 431 6.64 29.26 13.80
N GLN A 432 7.28 30.38 13.42
CA GLN A 432 8.42 30.95 14.15
C GLN A 432 8.09 31.29 15.60
N ILE A 433 6.92 31.87 15.86
CA ILE A 433 6.43 32.16 17.22
C ILE A 433 6.29 30.86 18.01
N LEU A 434 5.77 29.78 17.43
CA LEU A 434 5.68 28.47 18.10
C LEU A 434 7.07 27.86 18.35
N GLY A 435 8.00 27.95 17.40
CA GLY A 435 9.37 27.46 17.55
C GLY A 435 10.13 28.20 18.65
N PHE A 436 10.05 29.53 18.64
CA PHE A 436 10.67 30.39 19.65
C PHE A 436 9.99 30.28 21.03
N LEU A 437 8.67 30.07 21.08
CA LEU A 437 7.93 29.78 22.33
C LEU A 437 8.33 28.44 22.94
N VAL A 438 8.66 27.43 22.12
CA VAL A 438 9.19 26.15 22.58
C VAL A 438 10.68 26.23 22.95
N GLY A 439 11.44 27.17 22.37
CA GLY A 439 12.80 27.53 22.77
C GLY A 439 12.88 28.41 24.02
N ASP A 440 13.03 29.72 23.85
CA ASP A 440 13.21 30.72 24.91
C ASP A 440 11.90 31.19 25.59
N GLY A 441 10.76 30.63 25.19
CA GLY A 441 9.45 30.93 25.78
C GLY A 441 9.03 30.02 26.94
N TRP A 442 7.88 30.37 27.54
CA TRP A 442 7.24 29.62 28.62
C TRP A 442 5.73 29.88 28.68
N LEU A 443 4.99 28.95 29.29
CA LEU A 443 3.52 29.03 29.44
C LEU A 443 3.10 28.56 30.84
N ARG A 444 2.20 29.29 31.51
CA ARG A 444 1.69 28.96 32.87
C ARG A 444 0.20 28.61 32.86
N LYS A 445 -0.14 27.53 33.57
CA LYS A 445 -1.51 27.06 33.87
C LYS A 445 -1.86 27.34 35.34
N GLY A 446 -3.14 27.22 35.69
CA GLY A 446 -3.70 27.53 37.02
C GLY A 446 -4.57 28.80 36.99
N ASP A 447 -5.55 28.90 37.90
CA ASP A 447 -6.63 29.89 37.73
C ASP A 447 -6.24 31.35 37.96
N LYS A 448 -5.40 31.63 38.96
CA LYS A 448 -5.09 32.99 39.40
C LYS A 448 -3.92 33.68 38.65
N ASN A 449 -3.24 33.02 37.69
CA ASN A 449 -2.06 33.60 36.99
C ASN A 449 -1.73 32.96 35.62
N ARG A 450 -2.71 32.90 34.70
CA ARG A 450 -2.50 32.36 33.33
C ARG A 450 -1.65 33.32 32.49
N ARG A 451 -0.49 32.87 32.01
CA ARG A 451 0.41 33.68 31.17
C ARG A 451 1.11 32.90 30.06
N VAL A 452 1.33 33.56 28.93
CA VAL A 452 2.34 33.19 27.91
C VAL A 452 3.49 34.19 28.02
N GLY A 453 4.73 33.71 28.01
CA GLY A 453 5.92 34.55 28.09
C GLY A 453 6.98 34.18 27.06
N PHE A 454 7.67 35.20 26.57
CA PHE A 454 8.82 35.09 25.66
C PHE A 454 10.01 35.76 26.32
N THR A 455 11.21 35.22 26.15
CA THR A 455 12.44 35.73 26.76
C THR A 455 13.45 36.11 25.69
N PHE A 456 14.13 37.24 25.88
CA PHE A 456 15.14 37.75 24.96
C PHE A 456 16.38 38.17 25.76
N SER A 457 17.57 37.76 25.32
CA SER A 457 18.82 38.26 25.88
C SER A 457 19.20 39.61 25.26
N LYS A 458 20.13 40.35 25.89
CA LYS A 458 20.70 41.58 25.29
C LYS A 458 21.30 41.32 23.89
N LYS A 459 21.80 40.10 23.61
CA LYS A 459 22.40 39.73 22.31
C LYS A 459 21.37 39.35 21.24
N ASP A 460 20.09 39.28 21.61
CA ASP A 460 18.99 38.79 20.77
C ASP A 460 17.84 39.81 20.70
N TYR A 461 18.14 41.08 21.01
CA TYR A 461 17.16 42.18 21.03
C TYR A 461 16.46 42.39 19.67
N GLN A 462 17.16 42.12 18.55
CA GLN A 462 16.56 42.11 17.21
C GLN A 462 15.34 41.16 17.10
N LEU A 463 15.32 40.05 17.85
CA LEU A 463 14.18 39.13 17.88
C LEU A 463 13.01 39.71 18.70
N LEU A 464 13.28 40.54 19.70
CA LEU A 464 12.22 41.26 20.42
C LEU A 464 11.55 42.28 19.50
N GLU A 465 12.34 43.00 18.69
CA GLU A 465 11.82 43.95 17.69
C GLU A 465 11.04 43.26 16.57
N TYR A 466 11.48 42.07 16.15
CA TYR A 466 10.75 41.24 15.19
C TYR A 466 9.44 40.65 15.77
N PHE A 467 9.49 39.99 16.93
CA PHE A 467 8.35 39.28 17.49
C PHE A 467 7.34 40.18 18.22
N LYS A 468 7.74 41.30 18.84
CA LYS A 468 6.81 42.21 19.54
C LYS A 468 5.62 42.64 18.66
N PRO A 469 5.80 43.24 17.46
CA PRO A 469 4.67 43.72 16.67
C PRO A 469 3.74 42.58 16.26
N ILE A 470 4.27 41.45 15.81
CA ILE A 470 3.48 40.30 15.35
C ILE A 470 2.65 39.72 16.51
N ILE A 471 3.26 39.49 17.68
CA ILE A 471 2.56 38.91 18.82
C ILE A 471 1.57 39.92 19.44
N ASN A 472 1.91 41.22 19.49
CA ASN A 472 0.98 42.26 19.94
C ASN A 472 -0.20 42.46 18.98
N GLN A 473 0.00 42.31 17.67
CA GLN A 473 -1.08 42.33 16.67
C GLN A 473 -2.07 41.18 16.92
N ILE A 474 -1.58 39.95 17.11
CA ILE A 474 -2.41 38.77 17.42
C ILE A 474 -3.13 38.95 18.78
N TYR A 475 -2.44 39.47 19.79
CA TYR A 475 -2.99 39.75 21.12
C TYR A 475 -3.99 40.93 21.13
N GLY A 476 -3.93 41.83 20.14
CA GLY A 476 -4.84 42.97 20.01
C GLY A 476 -4.56 44.13 20.97
N GLN A 477 -3.40 44.17 21.64
CA GLN A 477 -2.97 45.25 22.54
C GLN A 477 -1.44 45.39 22.52
N ASP A 478 -0.89 46.60 22.64
CA ASP A 478 0.58 46.78 22.74
C ASP A 478 1.08 46.44 24.15
N ILE A 479 1.57 45.21 24.33
CA ILE A 479 2.28 44.81 25.53
C ILE A 479 3.74 45.29 25.44
N LYS A 480 4.14 46.12 26.40
CA LYS A 480 5.52 46.61 26.55
C LYS A 480 6.42 45.52 27.17
N PRO A 481 7.67 45.37 26.72
CA PRO A 481 8.61 44.39 27.29
C PRO A 481 9.12 44.82 28.66
N ILE A 482 9.21 43.86 29.59
CA ILE A 482 9.73 44.07 30.93
C ILE A 482 11.22 43.71 30.96
N LYS A 483 12.10 44.71 31.11
CA LYS A 483 13.54 44.51 31.35
C LYS A 483 13.77 44.02 32.78
N ARG A 484 14.71 43.08 32.96
CA ARG A 484 15.12 42.52 34.26
C ARG A 484 16.52 42.99 34.67
N LYS A 485 16.85 42.85 35.96
CA LYS A 485 18.17 43.24 36.53
C LYS A 485 19.36 42.56 35.83
N ASN A 486 19.18 41.36 35.27
CA ASN A 486 20.16 40.60 34.50
C ASN A 486 20.19 40.94 32.99
N ASN A 487 19.65 42.08 32.56
CA ASN A 487 19.58 42.52 31.16
C ASN A 487 18.85 41.55 30.19
N THR A 488 17.96 40.69 30.69
CA THR A 488 16.97 40.01 29.83
C THR A 488 15.68 40.81 29.73
N TYR A 489 14.96 40.65 28.63
CA TYR A 489 13.67 41.27 28.36
C TYR A 489 12.60 40.18 28.28
N HIS A 490 11.41 40.44 28.81
CA HIS A 490 10.27 39.54 28.66
C HIS A 490 9.04 40.26 28.09
N LEU A 491 8.43 39.67 27.07
CA LEU A 491 7.01 39.92 26.77
C LEU A 491 6.19 38.92 27.60
N SER A 492 5.14 39.40 28.28
CA SER A 492 4.35 38.61 29.25
C SER A 492 2.86 38.88 29.08
N TYR A 493 2.17 38.03 28.33
CA TYR A 493 0.74 38.15 28.01
C TYR A 493 -0.10 37.44 29.07
N HIS A 494 -0.85 38.20 29.88
CA HIS A 494 -1.73 37.66 30.92
C HIS A 494 -3.18 37.55 30.42
N SER A 495 -3.50 36.43 29.77
CA SER A 495 -4.86 36.12 29.30
C SER A 495 -5.14 34.63 29.34
N LYS A 496 -6.36 34.27 29.75
CA LYS A 496 -6.90 32.91 29.61
C LYS A 496 -6.91 32.47 28.14
N TYR A 497 -7.54 33.25 27.27
CA TYR A 497 -7.78 32.88 25.87
C TYR A 497 -6.50 32.83 25.05
N PHE A 498 -5.52 33.68 25.36
CA PHE A 498 -4.20 33.65 24.71
C PHE A 498 -3.40 32.41 25.11
N VAL A 499 -3.44 32.03 26.40
CA VAL A 499 -2.90 30.74 26.87
C VAL A 499 -3.63 29.56 26.20
N GLU A 500 -4.95 29.62 26.05
CA GLU A 500 -5.74 28.57 25.41
C GLU A 500 -5.44 28.42 23.92
N PHE A 501 -5.22 29.52 23.18
CA PHE A 501 -4.82 29.48 21.76
C PHE A 501 -3.53 28.67 21.55
N PHE A 502 -2.46 28.94 22.32
CA PHE A 502 -1.23 28.15 22.22
C PHE A 502 -1.38 26.71 22.71
N ASN A 503 -2.23 26.45 23.72
CA ASN A 503 -2.55 25.07 24.12
C ASN A 503 -3.28 24.30 23.01
N LYS A 504 -4.20 24.93 22.28
CA LYS A 504 -4.90 24.30 21.14
C LYS A 504 -3.97 23.98 19.95
N LEU A 505 -2.88 24.74 19.79
CA LEU A 505 -1.80 24.43 18.84
C LEU A 505 -0.85 23.32 19.35
N GLY A 506 -1.04 22.84 20.57
CA GLY A 506 -0.26 21.76 21.19
C GLY A 506 0.91 22.21 22.07
N VAL A 507 1.06 23.51 22.36
CA VAL A 507 2.13 24.00 23.25
C VAL A 507 1.83 23.63 24.71
N LYS A 508 2.71 22.86 25.34
CA LYS A 508 2.55 22.37 26.71
C LYS A 508 3.29 23.22 27.74
N ALA A 509 2.68 23.38 28.92
CA ALA A 509 3.29 24.00 30.10
C ALA A 509 4.14 22.97 30.86
N VAL A 510 5.38 22.75 30.41
CA VAL A 510 6.27 21.68 30.92
C VAL A 510 7.69 22.17 31.17
N LYS A 511 8.53 21.35 31.83
CA LYS A 511 9.95 21.65 32.06
C LYS A 511 10.76 21.36 30.79
N SER A 512 12.01 21.83 30.75
CA SER A 512 12.92 21.68 29.60
C SER A 512 13.20 20.23 29.19
N ASN A 513 13.13 19.29 30.13
CA ASN A 513 13.30 17.85 29.88
C ASN A 513 12.13 17.24 29.09
N ASP A 514 10.94 17.84 29.20
CA ASP A 514 9.68 17.26 28.72
C ASP A 514 9.08 18.07 27.55
N LYS A 515 9.78 19.11 27.07
CA LYS A 515 9.44 19.86 25.85
C LYS A 515 9.23 18.91 24.68
N GLU A 516 8.32 19.26 23.78
CA GLU A 516 8.00 18.50 22.56
C GLU A 516 7.58 19.46 21.44
N VAL A 517 7.62 18.98 20.19
CA VAL A 517 7.06 19.71 19.04
C VAL A 517 5.53 19.82 19.24
N PRO A 518 4.92 21.01 19.10
CA PRO A 518 3.47 21.17 19.22
C PRO A 518 2.75 20.32 18.18
N SER A 519 1.77 19.52 18.62
CA SER A 519 1.16 18.47 17.78
C SER A 519 0.57 18.98 16.46
N ALA A 520 0.12 20.24 16.42
CA ALA A 520 -0.42 20.86 15.22
C ALA A 520 0.62 21.09 14.11
N ILE A 521 1.93 21.15 14.44
CA ILE A 521 3.01 21.36 13.46
C ILE A 521 3.18 20.16 12.51
N PHE A 522 2.98 18.92 12.97
CA PHE A 522 3.15 17.74 12.11
C PHE A 522 2.16 17.70 10.93
N ILE A 523 0.99 18.31 11.10
CA ILE A 523 -0.07 18.44 10.10
C ILE A 523 -0.20 19.88 9.57
N ALA A 524 0.82 20.73 9.77
CA ALA A 524 0.84 22.09 9.27
C ALA A 524 1.40 22.16 7.83
N PRO A 525 0.98 23.13 7.01
CA PRO A 525 1.55 23.34 5.68
C PRO A 525 3.04 23.66 5.76
N ARG A 526 3.78 23.32 4.70
CA ARG A 526 5.25 23.43 4.57
C ARG A 526 5.85 24.71 5.17
N LYS A 527 5.27 25.90 4.88
CA LYS A 527 5.74 27.20 5.39
C LYS A 527 5.70 27.29 6.93
N ALA A 528 4.70 26.73 7.59
CA ALA A 528 4.60 26.78 9.06
C ALA A 528 5.53 25.77 9.74
N VAL A 529 5.80 24.62 9.11
CA VAL A 529 6.84 23.66 9.56
C VAL A 529 8.23 24.28 9.48
N ILE A 530 8.55 24.90 8.33
CA ILE A 530 9.78 25.69 8.14
C ILE A 530 9.90 26.78 9.21
N GLY A 531 8.84 27.56 9.42
CA GLY A 531 8.83 28.62 10.45
C GLY A 531 9.10 28.08 11.85
N PHE A 532 8.48 26.96 12.23
CA PHE A 532 8.73 26.31 13.52
C PHE A 532 10.19 25.88 13.69
N LEU A 533 10.78 25.27 12.65
CA LEU A 533 12.19 24.87 12.66
C LEU A 533 13.10 26.11 12.75
N GLN A 534 12.85 27.13 11.93
CA GLN A 534 13.62 28.37 11.95
C GLN A 534 13.55 29.06 13.32
N GLY A 535 12.37 29.13 13.94
CA GLY A 535 12.17 29.70 15.28
C GLY A 535 12.91 28.93 16.39
N ILE A 536 12.87 27.59 16.37
CA ILE A 536 13.51 26.80 17.43
C ILE A 536 15.03 26.71 17.28
N PHE A 537 15.55 26.65 16.05
CA PHE A 537 17.00 26.78 15.79
C PHE A 537 17.50 28.22 16.05
N THR A 538 16.66 29.24 15.82
CA THR A 538 16.95 30.63 16.21
C THR A 538 17.13 30.78 17.71
N ALA A 539 16.32 30.10 18.54
CA ALA A 539 16.51 30.02 19.99
C ALA A 539 17.69 29.09 20.36
N ASP A 540 17.37 27.81 20.62
CA ASP A 540 18.24 26.77 21.21
C ASP A 540 19.35 26.25 20.25
N GLY A 541 19.39 26.72 19.00
CA GLY A 541 20.35 26.27 17.98
C GLY A 541 21.70 26.99 17.98
N THR A 542 22.73 26.36 17.41
CA THR A 542 24.06 26.96 17.20
C THR A 542 24.61 26.51 15.84
N VAL A 543 25.28 27.39 15.12
CA VAL A 543 26.10 27.05 13.95
C VAL A 543 27.59 27.05 14.34
N SER A 544 28.35 26.10 13.81
CA SER A 544 29.77 25.87 14.11
C SER A 544 30.59 25.95 12.83
N ASN A 545 31.56 26.88 12.80
CA ASN A 545 32.61 26.97 11.78
C ASN A 545 33.96 26.63 12.45
N ASP A 546 34.19 25.36 12.78
CA ASP A 546 35.46 24.90 13.37
C ASP A 546 36.42 24.54 12.23
N GLU A 547 37.14 25.55 11.74
CA GLU A 547 38.03 25.42 10.58
C GLU A 547 39.27 24.58 10.88
N ILE A 548 39.78 24.63 12.12
CA ILE A 548 40.94 23.86 12.58
C ILE A 548 40.63 22.35 12.56
N LYS A 549 39.39 21.95 12.86
CA LYS A 549 38.98 20.53 12.86
C LYS A 549 38.09 20.16 11.67
N GLY A 550 37.91 21.04 10.69
CA GLY A 550 37.01 20.84 9.54
C GLY A 550 35.55 20.52 9.92
N ASN A 551 35.08 20.94 11.11
CA ASN A 551 33.82 20.50 11.70
C ASN A 551 32.71 21.55 11.51
N TYR A 552 32.10 21.52 10.33
CA TYR A 552 30.97 22.38 9.93
C TYR A 552 29.63 21.71 10.28
N TYR A 553 28.85 22.32 11.17
CA TYR A 553 27.52 21.81 11.53
C TYR A 553 26.59 22.89 12.11
N VAL A 554 25.28 22.66 11.96
CA VAL A 554 24.21 23.32 12.70
C VAL A 554 23.71 22.33 13.75
N ARG A 555 23.71 22.72 15.03
CA ARG A 555 23.14 21.93 16.12
C ARG A 555 21.89 22.55 16.72
N LEU A 556 21.01 21.71 17.25
CA LEU A 556 19.98 22.06 18.21
C LEU A 556 20.29 21.34 19.54
N THR A 557 20.43 22.08 20.63
CA THR A 557 20.79 21.53 21.93
C THR A 557 19.55 21.45 22.83
N SER A 558 19.29 20.32 23.48
CA SER A 558 18.15 20.21 24.40
C SER A 558 18.36 19.19 25.51
N LYS A 559 17.59 19.35 26.60
CA LYS A 559 17.38 18.29 27.60
C LYS A 559 16.31 17.29 27.17
N SER A 560 15.37 17.68 26.31
CA SER A 560 14.36 16.77 25.78
C SER A 560 14.89 16.02 24.55
N LEU A 561 15.18 14.72 24.74
CA LEU A 561 15.44 13.81 23.63
C LEU A 561 14.21 13.64 22.72
N LYS A 562 12.99 13.80 23.28
CA LYS A 562 11.73 13.71 22.53
C LYS A 562 11.61 14.84 21.52
N LEU A 563 11.88 16.08 21.95
CA LEU A 563 11.91 17.27 21.09
C LEU A 563 12.88 17.08 19.92
N LEU A 564 14.10 16.62 20.19
CA LEU A 564 15.12 16.42 19.14
C LEU A 564 14.71 15.34 18.13
N LYS A 565 14.15 14.21 18.58
CA LYS A 565 13.64 13.16 17.68
C LYS A 565 12.47 13.64 16.81
N GLN A 566 11.57 14.43 17.39
CA GLN A 566 10.48 15.04 16.65
C GLN A 566 10.97 16.07 15.62
N VAL A 567 11.98 16.88 15.97
CA VAL A 567 12.65 17.77 15.01
C VAL A 567 13.36 16.97 13.90
N GLN A 568 14.03 15.85 14.23
CA GLN A 568 14.64 14.95 13.24
C GLN A 568 13.63 14.38 12.23
N LEU A 569 12.39 14.11 12.65
CA LEU A 569 11.31 13.68 11.75
C LEU A 569 10.77 14.82 10.86
N LEU A 570 10.66 16.05 11.39
CA LEU A 570 10.32 17.22 10.55
C LEU A 570 11.44 17.52 9.52
N LEU A 571 12.70 17.38 9.92
CA LEU A 571 13.87 17.61 9.07
C LEU A 571 13.96 16.58 7.93
N ILE A 572 13.80 15.27 8.21
CA ILE A 572 13.89 14.26 7.14
C ILE A 572 12.72 14.36 6.14
N ASN A 573 11.54 14.83 6.58
CA ASN A 573 10.44 15.11 5.64
C ASN A 573 10.69 16.35 4.75
N LEU A 574 11.69 17.18 5.07
CA LEU A 574 12.23 18.25 4.20
C LEU A 574 13.44 17.78 3.37
N GLY A 575 13.83 16.50 3.47
CA GLY A 575 15.04 15.94 2.86
C GLY A 575 16.34 16.26 3.61
N ILE A 576 16.27 16.71 4.88
CA ILE A 576 17.44 17.09 5.69
C ILE A 576 17.82 15.91 6.60
N LYS A 577 18.98 15.29 6.36
CA LYS A 577 19.51 14.27 7.27
C LYS A 577 20.07 14.94 8.52
N SER A 578 19.85 14.34 9.68
CA SER A 578 20.39 14.82 10.96
C SER A 578 20.72 13.67 11.90
N LYS A 579 21.61 13.92 12.88
CA LYS A 579 22.12 12.92 13.81
C LYS A 579 22.04 13.38 15.26
N ILE A 580 21.48 12.56 16.14
CA ILE A 580 21.34 12.85 17.56
C ILE A 580 22.48 12.23 18.36
N TYR A 581 23.21 13.08 19.09
CA TYR A 581 24.27 12.73 20.02
C TYR A 581 23.79 12.81 21.47
N ASN A 582 24.09 11.78 22.26
CA ASN A 582 24.00 11.84 23.71
C ASN A 582 25.24 12.57 24.25
N ARG A 583 25.03 13.69 24.96
CA ARG A 583 26.09 14.53 25.55
C ARG A 583 25.99 14.61 27.07
N LYS A 584 25.33 13.62 27.71
CA LYS A 584 25.30 13.48 29.17
C LYS A 584 26.71 13.56 29.76
N ARG A 585 26.86 14.38 30.81
CA ARG A 585 28.08 14.53 31.60
C ARG A 585 27.83 13.99 33.01
N LYS A 586 28.88 13.72 33.79
CA LYS A 586 28.72 13.49 35.24
C LYS A 586 28.03 14.71 35.86
N ALA A 587 27.08 14.49 36.76
CA ALA A 587 26.45 15.57 37.50
C ALA A 587 27.50 16.32 38.33
N VAL A 588 27.46 17.65 38.29
CA VAL A 588 28.40 18.50 39.03
C VAL A 588 27.69 18.98 40.29
N ASN A 589 28.37 18.92 41.45
CA ASN A 589 27.80 19.35 42.74
C ASN A 589 27.47 20.86 42.82
N ASN A 590 27.84 21.64 41.79
CA ASN A 590 27.49 23.04 41.65
C ASN A 590 25.96 23.21 41.61
N LYS A 591 25.45 23.97 42.57
CA LYS A 591 24.04 24.35 42.71
C LYS A 591 23.85 25.72 42.05
N PHE A 592 22.96 25.82 41.07
CA PHE A 592 22.50 27.15 40.64
C PHE A 592 21.48 27.65 41.66
N ILE A 593 21.88 28.65 42.46
CA ILE A 593 21.03 29.21 43.52
C ILE A 593 20.36 30.49 43.00
N TYR A 594 19.04 30.50 42.98
CA TYR A 594 18.21 31.63 42.60
C TYR A 594 17.43 32.13 43.83
N THR A 595 17.81 33.30 44.35
CA THR A 595 16.99 34.01 45.34
C THR A 595 15.78 34.62 44.65
N ASN A 596 14.58 34.25 45.07
CA ASN A 596 13.36 34.82 44.49
C ASN A 596 13.01 36.19 45.10
N ILE A 597 11.90 36.79 44.64
CA ILE A 597 11.50 38.16 45.02
C ILE A 597 11.16 38.30 46.53
N LYS A 598 10.88 37.21 47.23
CA LYS A 598 10.68 37.18 48.69
C LYS A 598 11.95 36.92 49.50
N GLY A 599 13.12 36.74 48.87
CA GLY A 599 14.35 36.34 49.53
C GLY A 599 14.55 34.82 49.66
N GLU A 600 13.59 33.99 49.22
CA GLU A 600 13.67 32.53 49.33
C GLU A 600 14.73 31.98 48.32
N LYS A 601 15.76 31.28 48.82
CA LYS A 601 16.86 30.71 47.99
C LYS A 601 16.46 29.37 47.36
N THR A 602 15.99 29.39 46.11
CA THR A 602 15.71 28.17 45.34
C THR A 602 16.99 27.56 44.76
N CYS A 603 17.28 26.29 45.11
CA CYS A 603 18.47 25.57 44.66
C CYS A 603 18.16 24.60 43.50
N TYR A 604 18.77 24.81 42.34
CA TYR A 604 18.69 23.93 41.17
C TYR A 604 19.96 23.07 41.04
N LYS A 605 19.80 21.74 41.07
CA LYS A 605 20.89 20.77 40.85
C LYS A 605 21.22 20.64 39.36
N ILE A 606 22.51 20.54 39.00
CA ILE A 606 22.96 20.31 37.62
C ILE A 606 23.04 18.80 37.34
N ASP A 607 21.93 18.26 36.81
CA ASP A 607 21.74 16.83 36.49
C ASP A 607 22.68 16.23 35.42
N GLY A 608 23.47 17.05 34.72
CA GLY A 608 24.35 16.63 33.63
C GLY A 608 23.64 16.14 32.36
N ILE A 609 22.31 16.21 32.25
CA ILE A 609 21.55 15.69 31.11
C ILE A 609 21.58 16.68 29.94
N LEU A 610 22.09 16.22 28.80
CA LEU A 610 22.16 17.01 27.56
C LEU A 610 22.17 16.12 26.32
N TYR A 611 21.50 16.56 25.26
CA TYR A 611 21.50 15.95 23.94
C TYR A 611 21.71 17.03 22.87
N GLU A 612 22.37 16.67 21.76
CA GLU A 612 22.53 17.53 20.59
C GLU A 612 21.97 16.82 19.36
N LEU A 613 21.09 17.46 18.60
CA LEU A 613 20.84 17.10 17.21
C LEU A 613 21.80 17.91 16.35
N GLN A 614 22.50 17.29 15.40
CA GLN A 614 23.39 17.95 14.46
C GLN A 614 22.96 17.70 13.01
N ILE A 615 23.05 18.75 12.20
CA ILE A 615 22.95 18.75 10.74
C ILE A 615 24.34 19.10 10.22
N SER A 616 24.85 18.31 9.29
CA SER A 616 26.19 18.41 8.69
C SER A 616 26.09 18.03 7.21
N SER A 617 27.21 17.97 6.48
CA SER A 617 27.23 17.46 5.10
C SER A 617 26.28 18.25 4.18
N SER A 618 25.89 17.70 3.03
CA SER A 618 24.96 18.34 2.08
C SER A 618 23.64 18.81 2.70
N SER A 619 23.20 18.19 3.79
CA SER A 619 22.00 18.59 4.54
C SER A 619 22.11 20.00 5.15
N LEU A 620 23.32 20.58 5.25
CA LEU A 620 23.50 22.01 5.58
C LEU A 620 23.05 22.94 4.45
N TYR A 621 23.31 22.61 3.18
CA TYR A 621 22.80 23.40 2.06
C TYR A 621 21.26 23.43 2.09
N VAL A 622 20.64 22.27 2.28
CA VAL A 622 19.18 22.11 2.37
C VAL A 622 18.61 22.80 3.63
N PHE A 623 19.34 22.84 4.75
CA PHE A 623 18.93 23.59 5.94
C PHE A 623 19.01 25.11 5.71
N ALA A 624 20.07 25.62 5.07
CA ALA A 624 20.19 27.05 4.76
C ALA A 624 19.12 27.50 3.75
N GLU A 625 18.97 26.76 2.64
CA GLU A 625 17.97 27.01 1.60
C GLU A 625 16.54 27.04 2.17
N LYS A 626 16.18 26.09 3.03
CA LYS A 626 14.78 25.88 3.45
C LYS A 626 14.42 26.44 4.81
N ILE A 627 15.39 26.74 5.69
CA ILE A 627 15.13 27.05 7.12
C ILE A 627 15.93 28.26 7.61
N GLY A 628 17.27 28.19 7.61
CA GLY A 628 18.14 29.26 8.13
C GLY A 628 17.85 29.67 9.59
N PHE A 629 18.18 30.93 9.92
CA PHE A 629 18.01 31.56 11.24
C PHE A 629 17.45 32.99 11.10
N LEU A 630 16.64 33.44 12.08
CA LEU A 630 16.20 34.84 12.20
C LEU A 630 17.27 35.76 12.81
N LEU A 631 18.30 35.18 13.44
CA LEU A 631 19.42 35.92 13.99
C LEU A 631 20.48 36.11 12.91
N GLU A 632 20.65 37.34 12.44
CA GLU A 632 21.64 37.72 11.42
C GLU A 632 23.06 37.20 11.75
N ARG A 633 23.42 37.22 13.06
CA ARG A 633 24.70 36.71 13.58
C ARG A 633 24.88 35.19 13.47
N LYS A 634 23.80 34.42 13.41
CA LYS A 634 23.83 32.97 13.14
C LYS A 634 23.80 32.73 11.63
N GLU A 635 22.98 33.48 10.90
CA GLU A 635 22.84 33.32 9.44
C GLU A 635 24.15 33.63 8.70
N LYS A 636 24.82 34.76 8.99
CA LYS A 636 26.11 35.10 8.38
C LYS A 636 27.18 34.00 8.52
N ILE A 637 27.16 33.23 9.60
CA ILE A 637 28.10 32.10 9.81
C ILE A 637 27.65 30.88 8.97
N LEU A 638 26.35 30.63 8.86
CA LEU A 638 25.80 29.58 8.01
C LEU A 638 26.06 29.86 6.52
N THR A 639 25.78 31.09 6.05
CA THR A 639 26.08 31.54 4.68
C THR A 639 27.58 31.39 4.38
N ASN A 640 28.47 31.82 5.28
CA ASN A 640 29.93 31.65 5.11
C ASN A 640 30.34 30.17 4.94
N ILE A 641 29.76 29.26 5.72
CA ILE A 641 30.03 27.81 5.60
C ILE A 641 29.60 27.30 4.22
N ILE A 642 28.37 27.60 3.76
CA ILE A 642 27.86 27.06 2.49
C ILE A 642 28.52 27.69 1.26
N SER A 643 28.92 28.95 1.32
CA SER A 643 29.56 29.65 0.19
C SER A 643 31.03 29.25 -0.01
N ASN A 644 31.75 28.95 1.08
CA ASN A 644 33.22 28.82 1.05
C ASN A 644 33.75 27.40 1.35
N LYS A 645 32.89 26.41 1.65
CA LYS A 645 33.31 25.03 1.98
C LYS A 645 32.59 23.99 1.12
N ASN A 646 33.35 23.04 0.57
CA ASN A 646 32.81 21.85 -0.10
C ASN A 646 32.37 20.83 0.96
N LEU A 647 31.07 20.56 1.06
CA LEU A 647 30.50 19.64 2.04
C LEU A 647 30.20 18.26 1.41
N ASN A 648 30.58 17.19 2.11
CA ASN A 648 30.34 15.81 1.67
C ASN A 648 28.85 15.53 1.42
N GLN A 649 28.53 14.71 0.40
CA GLN A 649 27.14 14.32 0.12
C GLN A 649 26.60 13.31 1.16
N ASP A 650 25.36 13.53 1.61
CA ASP A 650 24.65 12.64 2.51
C ASP A 650 24.17 11.39 1.77
N LYS A 651 24.65 10.23 2.21
CA LYS A 651 24.06 8.95 1.82
C LYS A 651 22.73 8.81 2.57
N MET A 652 21.61 8.76 1.83
CA MET A 652 20.23 8.62 2.36
C MET A 652 19.92 7.19 2.81
N LEU A 653 20.81 6.70 3.67
CA LEU A 653 20.99 5.35 4.15
C LEU A 653 21.55 5.49 5.57
N ASP A 654 21.06 4.72 6.53
CA ASP A 654 21.57 4.76 7.90
C ASP A 654 21.80 3.35 8.45
N GLU A 655 22.71 3.24 9.41
CA GLU A 655 23.16 1.96 9.96
C GLU A 655 22.37 1.62 11.22
N ILE A 656 21.92 0.38 11.35
CA ILE A 656 21.21 -0.08 12.55
C ILE A 656 22.19 -0.14 13.72
N LYS A 657 21.86 0.62 14.77
CA LYS A 657 22.59 0.63 16.04
C LYS A 657 22.09 -0.49 16.95
N GLU A 658 20.77 -0.70 16.99
CA GLU A 658 20.10 -1.57 17.94
C GLU A 658 18.70 -1.95 17.42
N ILE A 659 18.25 -3.16 17.73
CA ILE A 659 16.85 -3.58 17.63
C ILE A 659 16.49 -4.17 18.99
N LYS A 660 15.35 -3.76 19.57
CA LYS A 660 14.88 -4.22 20.89
C LYS A 660 13.39 -4.51 20.87
N PHE A 661 13.00 -5.65 21.42
CA PHE A 661 11.62 -5.93 21.82
C PHE A 661 11.14 -4.88 22.86
N GLN A 662 9.87 -4.47 22.77
CA GLN A 662 9.24 -3.45 23.63
C GLN A 662 7.87 -3.85 24.20
N GLY A 663 7.38 -5.08 23.96
CA GLY A 663 6.07 -5.55 24.47
C GLY A 663 4.92 -5.37 23.47
N LYS A 664 3.67 -5.37 23.97
CA LYS A 664 2.44 -5.27 23.16
C LYS A 664 2.09 -3.81 22.81
N GLU A 665 1.86 -3.45 21.54
CA GLU A 665 1.16 -2.20 21.17
C GLU A 665 0.24 -2.36 19.94
N THR A 666 -0.67 -1.41 19.75
CA THR A 666 -1.54 -1.26 18.57
C THR A 666 -0.79 -0.76 17.34
N VAL A 667 -1.11 -1.33 16.19
CA VAL A 667 -0.45 -1.14 14.91
C VAL A 667 -1.49 -0.84 13.82
N TYR A 668 -1.07 -0.65 12.56
CA TYR A 668 -1.83 -0.25 11.36
C TYR A 668 -1.13 -0.76 10.08
N ASP A 669 -1.72 -0.53 8.91
CA ASP A 669 -1.05 -0.52 7.60
C ASP A 669 -1.98 0.05 6.49
N LEU A 670 -1.49 0.16 5.25
CA LEU A 670 -2.20 0.60 4.06
C LEU A 670 -1.83 -0.20 2.79
N THR A 671 -2.80 -0.38 1.89
CA THR A 671 -2.55 -0.96 0.56
C THR A 671 -2.18 0.15 -0.41
N GLU A 672 -0.89 0.36 -0.67
CA GLU A 672 -0.42 1.07 -1.85
C GLU A 672 -0.28 0.05 -3.01
N PRO A 673 -0.90 0.26 -4.19
CA PRO A 673 -1.01 -0.80 -5.22
C PRO A 673 0.07 -0.78 -6.31
N ILE A 674 0.93 0.24 -6.40
CA ILE A 674 1.89 0.45 -7.51
C ILE A 674 3.30 0.04 -7.09
N THR A 675 3.95 0.79 -6.20
CA THR A 675 5.25 0.39 -5.61
C THR A 675 5.09 -0.70 -4.56
N HIS A 676 3.88 -0.84 -4.02
CA HIS A 676 3.61 -1.52 -2.78
C HIS A 676 4.41 -0.96 -1.62
N SER A 677 4.60 0.36 -1.59
CA SER A 677 5.43 0.95 -0.54
C SER A 677 5.01 2.32 -0.05
N PHE A 678 5.50 2.69 1.14
CA PHE A 678 5.26 4.00 1.73
C PHE A 678 6.33 4.37 2.76
N ILE A 679 6.37 5.66 3.11
CA ILE A 679 7.28 6.21 4.13
C ILE A 679 6.65 6.17 5.53
N ALA A 680 7.36 5.56 6.49
CA ALA A 680 6.94 5.40 7.89
C ALA A 680 8.09 5.78 8.85
N ASN A 681 7.93 6.82 9.68
CA ASN A 681 9.00 7.45 10.49
C ASN A 681 10.29 7.79 9.70
N GLY A 682 10.18 7.96 8.38
CA GLY A 682 11.33 8.16 7.49
C GLY A 682 11.97 6.87 6.96
N PHE A 683 11.44 5.67 7.24
CA PHE A 683 11.82 4.38 6.63
C PHE A 683 10.81 3.96 5.54
N VAL A 684 10.96 2.79 4.90
CA VAL A 684 10.15 2.33 3.74
C VAL A 684 9.50 0.93 3.98
N VAL A 685 8.18 0.74 3.75
CA VAL A 685 7.28 -0.41 4.20
C VAL A 685 6.17 -0.86 3.17
N HIS A 686 5.12 -1.74 3.43
CA HIS A 686 4.46 -2.72 2.43
C HIS A 686 3.07 -3.44 2.99
N ASN A 687 2.20 -4.32 2.31
CA ASN A 687 0.69 -4.78 2.53
C ASN A 687 0.12 -6.35 2.62
N CYS A 688 -1.17 -6.89 2.36
CA CYS A 688 -1.68 -8.40 2.29
C CYS A 688 -2.76 -9.10 1.20
N GLY A 689 -3.34 -10.39 1.33
CA GLY A 689 -4.70 -10.95 0.71
C GLY A 689 -5.09 -12.45 0.16
N GLU A 690 -5.74 -13.49 0.86
CA GLU A 690 -6.29 -14.95 0.54
C GLU A 690 -6.71 -16.14 1.62
N GLN A 691 -5.99 -17.26 2.05
CA GLN A 691 -6.59 -18.65 2.51
C GLN A 691 -5.85 -19.64 3.60
N PRO A 692 -6.48 -20.68 4.33
CA PRO A 692 -6.00 -21.53 5.56
C PRO A 692 -5.79 -23.16 5.60
N LEU A 693 -5.48 -23.86 6.78
CA LEU A 693 -4.99 -25.30 7.19
C LEU A 693 -4.74 -25.63 8.76
N LEU A 694 -3.99 -26.71 9.22
CA LEU A 694 -3.44 -27.00 10.63
C LEU A 694 -2.16 -26.18 11.00
N PRO A 695 -1.84 -25.93 12.29
CA PRO A 695 -0.56 -25.35 12.75
C PRO A 695 0.71 -25.92 12.11
N TYR A 696 1.47 -25.06 11.42
CA TYR A 696 2.69 -25.40 10.66
C TYR A 696 2.48 -26.36 9.47
N GLU A 697 1.25 -26.62 9.04
CA GLU A 697 0.98 -27.50 7.89
C GLU A 697 0.98 -26.73 6.55
N ALA A 698 1.08 -27.46 5.45
CA ALA A 698 0.94 -26.95 4.09
C ALA A 698 0.19 -27.94 3.21
N CYS A 699 -0.35 -27.46 2.09
CA CYS A 699 -0.99 -28.31 1.08
C CYS A 699 -0.63 -27.86 -0.34
N ASN A 700 -0.19 -28.81 -1.15
CA ASN A 700 -0.17 -28.72 -2.60
C ASN A 700 -1.52 -29.18 -3.16
N LEU A 701 -1.96 -28.51 -4.23
CA LEU A 701 -3.30 -28.69 -4.80
C LEU A 701 -3.18 -29.06 -6.28
N GLY A 702 -4.19 -29.75 -6.80
CA GLY A 702 -4.39 -29.95 -8.24
C GLY A 702 -5.86 -30.15 -8.56
N SER A 703 -6.24 -30.06 -9.83
CA SER A 703 -7.65 -30.14 -10.24
C SER A 703 -7.83 -30.89 -11.55
N ILE A 704 -8.77 -31.83 -11.55
CA ILE A 704 -9.19 -32.62 -12.71
C ILE A 704 -10.23 -31.84 -13.50
N ASN A 705 -10.08 -31.77 -14.81
CA ASN A 705 -11.04 -31.16 -15.72
C ASN A 705 -12.18 -32.16 -16.00
N LEU A 706 -13.26 -32.08 -15.24
CA LEU A 706 -14.42 -32.98 -15.38
C LEU A 706 -15.06 -32.91 -16.77
N SER A 707 -14.95 -31.77 -17.45
CA SER A 707 -15.44 -31.63 -18.83
C SER A 707 -14.68 -32.54 -19.82
N HIS A 708 -13.47 -32.99 -19.49
CA HIS A 708 -12.68 -33.93 -20.30
C HIS A 708 -12.89 -35.40 -19.88
N MET A 709 -13.67 -35.66 -18.83
CA MET A 709 -13.96 -36.99 -18.28
C MET A 709 -15.25 -37.56 -18.87
N THR A 710 -15.40 -37.45 -20.19
CA THR A 710 -16.64 -37.80 -20.92
C THR A 710 -16.34 -38.63 -22.16
N LYS A 711 -17.16 -39.66 -22.42
CA LYS A 711 -17.18 -40.43 -23.68
C LYS A 711 -18.57 -40.45 -24.27
N THR A 712 -18.68 -40.65 -25.58
CA THR A 712 -19.96 -40.94 -26.24
C THR A 712 -20.29 -42.42 -26.04
N ASN A 713 -21.57 -42.75 -25.79
CA ASN A 713 -22.04 -44.13 -25.74
C ASN A 713 -22.54 -44.62 -27.12
N GLU A 714 -23.01 -45.87 -27.18
CA GLU A 714 -23.49 -46.52 -28.41
C GLU A 714 -24.76 -45.89 -29.02
N VAL A 715 -25.40 -44.92 -28.33
CA VAL A 715 -26.60 -44.20 -28.79
C VAL A 715 -26.35 -42.69 -28.92
N ASP A 716 -25.10 -42.30 -29.24
CA ASP A 716 -24.63 -40.92 -29.47
C ASP A 716 -24.82 -39.94 -28.28
N GLN A 717 -25.11 -40.44 -27.08
CA GLN A 717 -25.22 -39.62 -25.87
C GLN A 717 -23.86 -39.47 -25.19
N ILE A 718 -23.57 -38.26 -24.70
CA ILE A 718 -22.38 -38.01 -23.87
C ILE A 718 -22.65 -38.56 -22.47
N ILE A 719 -21.73 -39.38 -21.96
CA ILE A 719 -21.73 -39.94 -20.61
C ILE A 719 -20.38 -39.69 -19.91
N ILE A 720 -20.33 -39.87 -18.59
CA ILE A 720 -19.06 -39.79 -17.83
C ILE A 720 -18.20 -41.02 -18.11
N ASP A 721 -16.94 -40.77 -18.46
CA ASP A 721 -15.92 -41.81 -18.61
C ASP A 721 -15.23 -42.10 -17.27
N TYR A 722 -15.84 -43.00 -16.48
CA TYR A 722 -15.33 -43.39 -15.17
C TYR A 722 -13.96 -44.09 -15.25
N ASP A 723 -13.64 -44.73 -16.37
CA ASP A 723 -12.36 -45.44 -16.57
C ASP A 723 -11.22 -44.43 -16.75
N LYS A 724 -11.42 -43.43 -17.62
CA LYS A 724 -10.51 -42.30 -17.76
C LYS A 724 -10.41 -41.50 -16.46
N LEU A 725 -11.54 -41.23 -15.79
CA LEU A 725 -11.55 -40.53 -14.51
C LEU A 725 -10.73 -41.29 -13.46
N ALA A 726 -10.86 -42.61 -13.35
CA ALA A 726 -10.07 -43.41 -12.42
C ALA A 726 -8.57 -43.33 -12.72
N TYR A 727 -8.17 -43.47 -13.98
CA TYR A 727 -6.79 -43.28 -14.42
C TYR A 727 -6.26 -41.89 -14.04
N THR A 728 -6.98 -40.82 -14.39
CA THR A 728 -6.56 -39.44 -14.08
C THR A 728 -6.49 -39.20 -12.57
N VAL A 729 -7.40 -39.74 -11.76
CA VAL A 729 -7.35 -39.65 -10.29
C VAL A 729 -6.13 -40.38 -9.72
N LYS A 730 -5.81 -41.59 -10.19
CA LYS A 730 -4.64 -42.35 -9.72
C LYS A 730 -3.34 -41.62 -10.04
N ILE A 731 -3.14 -41.21 -11.29
CA ILE A 731 -1.93 -40.49 -11.70
C ILE A 731 -1.82 -39.13 -11.01
N ALA A 732 -2.91 -38.36 -10.88
CA ALA A 732 -2.91 -37.09 -10.15
C ALA A 732 -2.63 -37.24 -8.64
N THR A 733 -3.08 -38.35 -8.03
CA THR A 733 -2.78 -38.65 -6.62
C THR A 733 -1.29 -38.98 -6.44
N CYS A 734 -0.69 -39.75 -7.37
CA CYS A 734 0.76 -40.02 -7.38
C CYS A 734 1.57 -38.72 -7.55
N PHE A 735 1.21 -37.91 -8.56
CA PHE A 735 1.81 -36.59 -8.81
C PHE A 735 1.81 -35.70 -7.56
N LEU A 736 0.68 -35.64 -6.84
CA LEU A 736 0.57 -34.80 -5.64
C LEU A 736 1.34 -35.37 -4.43
N ASP A 737 1.54 -36.69 -4.30
CA ASP A 737 2.45 -37.23 -3.28
C ASP A 737 3.91 -36.91 -3.62
N ASN A 738 4.31 -37.11 -4.89
CA ASN A 738 5.64 -36.75 -5.40
C ASN A 738 5.98 -35.26 -5.20
N VAL A 739 5.00 -34.37 -5.39
CA VAL A 739 5.16 -32.93 -5.14
C VAL A 739 5.61 -32.64 -3.71
N ILE A 740 5.17 -33.39 -2.70
CA ILE A 740 5.65 -33.19 -1.31
C ILE A 740 7.15 -33.42 -1.22
N ASP A 741 7.65 -34.48 -1.86
CA ASP A 741 9.05 -34.86 -1.79
C ASP A 741 9.97 -33.92 -2.60
N MET A 742 9.48 -33.30 -3.67
CA MET A 742 10.25 -32.36 -4.51
C MET A 742 10.16 -30.89 -4.07
N ASN A 743 9.32 -30.57 -3.07
CA ASN A 743 9.04 -29.21 -2.64
C ASN A 743 10.07 -28.65 -1.64
N ASN A 744 10.61 -27.48 -1.97
CA ASN A 744 11.50 -26.71 -1.10
C ASN A 744 10.71 -25.84 -0.11
N TYR A 745 10.25 -26.46 0.97
CA TYR A 745 9.50 -25.78 2.05
C TYR A 745 10.34 -24.67 2.73
N PRO A 746 9.84 -23.41 2.80
CA PRO A 746 10.60 -22.27 3.35
C PRO A 746 10.94 -22.35 4.85
N LEU A 747 10.47 -23.38 5.57
CA LEU A 747 10.63 -23.55 7.02
C LEU A 747 10.72 -25.04 7.39
N THR A 748 11.71 -25.40 8.20
CA THR A 748 11.93 -26.77 8.68
C THR A 748 10.75 -27.32 9.51
N LYS A 749 10.04 -26.47 10.28
CA LYS A 749 8.82 -26.86 10.98
C LYS A 749 7.72 -27.34 10.01
N ILE A 750 7.56 -26.62 8.89
CA ILE A 750 6.57 -26.95 7.88
C ILE A 750 6.99 -28.19 7.10
N LYS A 751 8.26 -28.25 6.71
CA LYS A 751 8.82 -29.44 6.08
C LYS A 751 8.50 -30.70 6.91
N LYS A 752 8.84 -30.69 8.20
CA LYS A 752 8.54 -31.81 9.11
C LYS A 752 7.04 -32.13 9.19
N MET A 753 6.18 -31.13 9.42
CA MET A 753 4.73 -31.37 9.56
C MET A 753 4.12 -31.98 8.29
N VAL A 754 4.53 -31.48 7.12
CA VAL A 754 4.03 -31.97 5.83
C VAL A 754 4.61 -33.33 5.46
N GLU A 755 5.89 -33.60 5.76
CA GLU A 755 6.47 -34.94 5.62
C GLU A 755 5.82 -35.96 6.59
N SER A 756 5.36 -35.52 7.77
CA SER A 756 4.71 -36.37 8.77
C SER A 756 3.22 -36.67 8.52
N ASN A 757 2.45 -35.74 7.92
CA ASN A 757 1.02 -35.93 7.61
C ASN A 757 0.72 -36.21 6.12
N ARG A 758 1.61 -35.76 5.22
CA ARG A 758 1.51 -35.89 3.75
C ARG A 758 0.15 -35.54 3.13
N LYS A 759 -0.53 -34.49 3.64
CA LYS A 759 -1.83 -34.04 3.11
C LYS A 759 -1.70 -33.46 1.70
N ILE A 760 -2.60 -33.89 0.81
CA ILE A 760 -2.69 -33.39 -0.57
C ILE A 760 -4.14 -32.94 -0.87
N GLY A 761 -4.29 -32.05 -1.85
CA GLY A 761 -5.58 -31.50 -2.25
C GLY A 761 -5.91 -31.75 -3.73
N LEU A 762 -6.39 -32.95 -4.05
CA LEU A 762 -6.98 -33.25 -5.36
C LEU A 762 -8.43 -32.75 -5.41
N GLY A 763 -8.74 -31.90 -6.40
CA GLY A 763 -10.08 -31.38 -6.64
C GLY A 763 -10.50 -31.47 -8.11
N VAL A 764 -11.52 -30.68 -8.47
CA VAL A 764 -12.09 -30.63 -9.82
C VAL A 764 -12.26 -29.20 -10.34
N MET A 765 -12.33 -29.08 -11.66
CA MET A 765 -12.75 -27.91 -12.44
C MET A 765 -13.58 -28.39 -13.64
N GLY A 766 -14.23 -27.49 -14.38
CA GLY A 766 -15.06 -27.88 -15.53
C GLY A 766 -16.37 -28.58 -15.15
N TRP A 767 -16.88 -28.39 -13.92
CA TRP A 767 -18.12 -29.02 -13.45
C TRP A 767 -19.36 -28.56 -14.24
N SER A 768 -19.49 -27.25 -14.47
CA SER A 768 -20.62 -26.69 -15.22
C SER A 768 -20.59 -27.10 -16.69
N ASP A 769 -19.39 -27.19 -17.28
CA ASP A 769 -19.20 -27.74 -18.62
C ASP A 769 -19.62 -29.21 -18.74
N LEU A 770 -19.33 -30.01 -17.70
CA LEU A 770 -19.77 -31.41 -17.65
C LEU A 770 -21.30 -31.48 -17.61
N LEU A 771 -21.96 -30.72 -16.74
CA LEU A 771 -23.43 -30.70 -16.67
C LEU A 771 -24.07 -30.28 -18.00
N ILE A 772 -23.56 -29.21 -18.62
CA ILE A 772 -24.03 -28.75 -19.94
C ILE A 772 -23.83 -29.83 -21.02
N LYS A 773 -22.72 -30.56 -21.02
CA LYS A 773 -22.48 -31.69 -21.95
C LYS A 773 -23.41 -32.87 -21.73
N LEU A 774 -23.83 -33.12 -20.50
CA LEU A 774 -24.78 -34.19 -20.13
C LEU A 774 -26.25 -33.77 -20.33
N GLY A 775 -26.53 -32.51 -20.68
CA GLY A 775 -27.91 -31.99 -20.79
C GLY A 775 -28.58 -31.70 -19.45
N ILE A 776 -27.80 -31.54 -18.37
CA ILE A 776 -28.27 -31.34 -17.00
C ILE A 776 -28.13 -29.86 -16.61
N SER A 777 -29.16 -29.28 -15.99
CA SER A 777 -29.09 -27.91 -15.45
C SER A 777 -28.38 -27.89 -14.10
N TYR A 778 -27.57 -26.85 -13.84
CA TYR A 778 -26.86 -26.68 -12.56
C TYR A 778 -27.83 -26.60 -11.36
N ALA A 779 -28.97 -25.91 -11.53
CA ALA A 779 -30.00 -25.77 -10.52
C ALA A 779 -30.98 -26.97 -10.54
N SER A 780 -30.47 -28.18 -10.25
CA SER A 780 -31.28 -29.40 -10.23
C SER A 780 -30.81 -30.44 -9.21
N GLU A 781 -31.76 -31.25 -8.70
CA GLU A 781 -31.42 -32.42 -7.87
C GLU A 781 -30.62 -33.47 -8.64
N GLU A 782 -30.77 -33.55 -9.96
CA GLU A 782 -29.98 -34.43 -10.81
C GLU A 782 -28.49 -34.06 -10.74
N ALA A 783 -28.16 -32.77 -10.93
CA ALA A 783 -26.80 -32.26 -10.79
C ALA A 783 -26.25 -32.43 -9.37
N VAL A 784 -27.07 -32.16 -8.34
CA VAL A 784 -26.68 -32.34 -6.92
C VAL A 784 -26.39 -33.81 -6.58
N ASN A 785 -27.17 -34.75 -7.10
CA ASN A 785 -26.92 -36.19 -6.89
C ASN A 785 -25.73 -36.69 -7.73
N LEU A 786 -25.54 -36.16 -8.94
CA LEU A 786 -24.38 -36.47 -9.78
C LEU A 786 -23.07 -35.96 -9.18
N ALA A 787 -23.06 -34.75 -8.60
CA ALA A 787 -21.91 -34.19 -7.88
C ALA A 787 -21.40 -35.14 -6.80
N ARG A 788 -22.32 -35.64 -5.96
CA ARG A 788 -22.03 -36.63 -4.93
C ARG A 788 -21.47 -37.92 -5.52
N LYS A 789 -22.08 -38.46 -6.57
CA LYS A 789 -21.63 -39.70 -7.25
C LYS A 789 -20.20 -39.56 -7.82
N VAL A 790 -19.91 -38.45 -8.50
CA VAL A 790 -18.60 -38.19 -9.12
C VAL A 790 -17.53 -37.95 -8.04
N MET A 791 -17.83 -37.15 -7.02
CA MET A 791 -16.85 -36.84 -5.97
C MET A 791 -16.58 -38.05 -5.06
N ALA A 792 -17.59 -38.86 -4.73
CA ALA A 792 -17.42 -40.12 -4.01
C ALA A 792 -16.51 -41.10 -4.77
N PHE A 793 -16.65 -41.18 -6.10
CA PHE A 793 -15.79 -41.98 -6.96
C PHE A 793 -14.33 -41.48 -6.92
N ILE A 794 -14.12 -40.17 -7.09
CA ILE A 794 -12.78 -39.55 -7.00
C ILE A 794 -12.14 -39.85 -5.64
N ARG A 795 -12.86 -39.65 -4.53
CA ARG A 795 -12.38 -39.91 -3.18
C ARG A 795 -12.04 -41.38 -2.95
N LYS A 796 -12.90 -42.30 -3.41
CA LYS A 796 -12.63 -43.75 -3.33
C LYS A 796 -11.32 -44.10 -4.04
N THR A 797 -11.16 -43.63 -5.28
CA THR A 797 -9.99 -43.97 -6.11
C THR A 797 -8.70 -43.28 -5.63
N SER A 798 -8.77 -42.06 -5.08
CA SER A 798 -7.59 -41.43 -4.45
C SER A 798 -7.17 -42.13 -3.16
N TYR A 799 -8.13 -42.63 -2.35
CA TYR A 799 -7.83 -43.49 -1.19
C TYR A 799 -7.25 -44.84 -1.61
N GLU A 800 -7.73 -45.45 -2.70
CA GLU A 800 -7.13 -46.67 -3.26
C GLU A 800 -5.67 -46.42 -3.68
N GLN A 801 -5.41 -45.36 -4.46
CA GLN A 801 -4.04 -45.01 -4.85
C GLN A 801 -3.15 -44.67 -3.64
N SER A 802 -3.65 -43.95 -2.64
CA SER A 802 -2.88 -43.62 -1.43
C SER A 802 -2.50 -44.87 -0.63
N ARG A 803 -3.34 -45.91 -0.63
CA ARG A 803 -3.01 -47.24 -0.08
C ARG A 803 -1.96 -47.96 -0.93
N ASP A 804 -2.05 -47.87 -2.26
CA ASP A 804 -1.11 -48.52 -3.18
C ASP A 804 0.27 -47.83 -3.23
N ILE A 805 0.36 -46.53 -2.93
CA ILE A 805 1.63 -45.86 -2.66
C ILE A 805 2.15 -46.25 -1.26
N ALA A 806 1.28 -46.37 -0.25
CA ALA A 806 1.70 -46.76 1.11
C ALA A 806 2.33 -48.16 1.19
N LYS A 807 1.87 -49.11 0.36
CA LYS A 807 2.47 -50.45 0.23
C LYS A 807 3.93 -50.41 -0.24
N ARG A 808 4.28 -49.45 -1.09
CA ARG A 808 5.62 -49.32 -1.71
C ARG A 808 6.56 -48.42 -0.91
N ARG A 809 6.06 -47.24 -0.50
CA ARG A 809 6.88 -46.16 0.07
C ARG A 809 6.68 -45.94 1.58
N GLY A 810 5.86 -46.78 2.22
CA GLY A 810 5.42 -46.62 3.61
C GLY A 810 4.27 -45.62 3.78
N SER A 811 3.53 -45.77 4.89
CA SER A 811 2.45 -44.85 5.29
C SER A 811 2.98 -43.48 5.72
N PHE A 812 2.11 -42.48 5.87
CA PHE A 812 2.53 -41.22 6.50
C PHE A 812 2.93 -41.44 7.98
N PRO A 813 4.02 -40.81 8.48
CA PRO A 813 4.54 -41.07 9.82
C PRO A 813 3.52 -40.95 10.97
N ASN A 814 2.62 -39.96 10.92
CA ASN A 814 1.63 -39.72 11.99
C ASN A 814 0.37 -40.60 11.89
N ILE A 815 0.42 -41.75 11.19
CA ILE A 815 -0.77 -42.60 10.97
C ILE A 815 -1.33 -43.20 12.27
N ALA A 816 -0.50 -43.39 13.31
CA ALA A 816 -0.95 -43.85 14.62
C ALA A 816 -1.85 -42.81 15.34
N ASP A 817 -1.63 -41.52 15.09
CA ASP A 817 -2.39 -40.40 15.66
C ASP A 817 -3.59 -39.98 14.79
N SER A 818 -4.03 -40.89 13.91
CA SER A 818 -4.96 -40.63 12.81
C SER A 818 -6.22 -41.49 12.85
N ILE A 819 -7.25 -41.08 12.09
CA ILE A 819 -8.49 -41.87 11.90
C ILE A 819 -8.29 -43.11 11.00
N HIS A 820 -7.12 -43.26 10.36
CA HIS A 820 -6.87 -44.27 9.33
C HIS A 820 -6.37 -45.59 9.93
N GLN A 821 -7.29 -46.53 10.16
CA GLN A 821 -6.98 -47.89 10.65
C GLN A 821 -6.25 -48.80 9.64
N LYS A 822 -5.93 -48.31 8.43
CA LYS A 822 -5.30 -49.09 7.35
C LYS A 822 -4.15 -48.28 6.74
N PRO A 823 -3.06 -48.92 6.29
CA PRO A 823 -1.89 -48.23 5.72
C PRO A 823 -2.27 -47.21 4.63
N MET A 824 -1.95 -45.94 4.84
CA MET A 824 -2.33 -44.80 3.98
C MET A 824 -1.11 -43.91 3.77
N ARG A 825 -0.87 -43.44 2.55
CA ARG A 825 0.27 -42.57 2.24
C ARG A 825 0.04 -41.11 2.62
N ASN A 826 -1.22 -40.67 2.64
CA ASN A 826 -1.63 -39.28 2.79
C ASN A 826 -2.76 -39.18 3.81
N ALA A 827 -2.68 -38.27 4.78
CA ALA A 827 -3.74 -38.10 5.78
C ALA A 827 -5.04 -37.54 5.19
N THR A 828 -4.97 -36.71 4.13
CA THR A 828 -6.09 -36.33 3.26
C THR A 828 -5.69 -36.42 1.80
N THR A 829 -6.67 -36.63 0.92
CA THR A 829 -6.46 -36.69 -0.53
C THR A 829 -7.26 -35.65 -1.32
N THR A 830 -8.43 -35.23 -0.83
CA THR A 830 -9.41 -34.45 -1.62
C THR A 830 -9.72 -33.05 -1.06
N THR A 831 -9.96 -32.08 -1.93
CA THR A 831 -10.33 -30.69 -1.61
C THR A 831 -11.05 -30.03 -2.81
N ILE A 832 -11.74 -28.91 -2.64
CA ILE A 832 -12.22 -28.11 -3.80
C ILE A 832 -11.68 -26.68 -3.68
N ALA A 833 -10.96 -26.24 -4.71
CA ALA A 833 -10.32 -24.92 -4.78
C ALA A 833 -11.01 -24.02 -5.82
N PRO A 834 -10.82 -22.69 -5.78
CA PRO A 834 -11.40 -21.78 -6.77
C PRO A 834 -10.90 -22.00 -8.21
N THR A 835 -9.70 -22.56 -8.39
CA THR A 835 -9.04 -22.85 -9.69
C THR A 835 -8.84 -21.68 -10.68
N GLY A 836 -9.28 -20.45 -10.38
CA GLY A 836 -9.38 -19.27 -11.28
C GLY A 836 -8.10 -18.70 -11.94
N SER A 837 -7.07 -19.52 -12.14
CA SER A 837 -6.01 -19.30 -13.13
C SER A 837 -5.60 -20.57 -13.88
N ILE A 838 -5.93 -21.77 -13.37
CA ILE A 838 -5.74 -23.05 -14.07
C ILE A 838 -6.98 -23.46 -14.87
N SER A 839 -8.19 -23.08 -14.44
CA SER A 839 -9.43 -23.22 -15.23
C SER A 839 -9.36 -22.46 -16.56
N ILE A 840 -8.77 -21.25 -16.54
CA ILE A 840 -8.50 -20.43 -17.74
C ILE A 840 -7.49 -21.12 -18.68
N ILE A 841 -6.47 -21.79 -18.14
CA ILE A 841 -5.48 -22.55 -18.94
C ILE A 841 -6.14 -23.80 -19.56
N ALA A 842 -7.00 -24.48 -18.79
CA ALA A 842 -7.78 -25.62 -19.26
C ALA A 842 -8.97 -25.24 -20.17
N GLY A 843 -9.31 -23.95 -20.28
CA GLY A 843 -10.43 -23.47 -21.10
C GLY A 843 -11.82 -23.88 -20.59
N CYS A 844 -12.00 -24.00 -19.27
CA CYS A 844 -13.22 -24.52 -18.64
C CYS A 844 -13.71 -23.65 -17.46
N SER A 845 -14.93 -23.94 -17.00
CA SER A 845 -15.54 -23.37 -15.78
C SER A 845 -14.67 -23.61 -14.53
N SER A 846 -14.70 -22.65 -13.60
CA SER A 846 -13.82 -22.65 -12.44
C SER A 846 -14.36 -23.51 -11.31
N GLY A 847 -13.60 -24.52 -10.88
CA GLY A 847 -13.94 -25.36 -9.74
C GLY A 847 -15.28 -26.07 -9.92
N ILE A 848 -16.15 -25.92 -8.92
CA ILE A 848 -17.57 -26.32 -8.97
C ILE A 848 -18.50 -25.12 -9.17
N GLU A 849 -17.98 -23.95 -9.55
CA GLU A 849 -18.77 -22.74 -9.76
C GLU A 849 -19.64 -22.84 -11.04
N PRO A 850 -20.84 -22.23 -11.04
CA PRO A 850 -21.59 -21.99 -12.26
C PRO A 850 -20.88 -20.98 -13.17
N LEU A 851 -21.35 -20.86 -14.42
CA LEU A 851 -20.82 -19.85 -15.35
C LEU A 851 -21.10 -18.45 -14.81
N PHE A 852 -20.08 -17.61 -14.67
CA PHE A 852 -20.30 -16.21 -14.25
C PHE A 852 -20.98 -15.41 -15.37
N ALA A 853 -20.50 -15.57 -16.61
CA ALA A 853 -21.08 -14.98 -17.81
C ALA A 853 -20.86 -15.93 -19.01
N ILE A 854 -21.73 -15.83 -20.03
CA ILE A 854 -21.72 -16.67 -21.24
C ILE A 854 -21.01 -15.98 -22.41
N SER A 855 -20.98 -14.65 -22.40
CA SER A 855 -20.23 -13.79 -23.30
C SER A 855 -19.73 -12.58 -22.49
N TYR A 856 -18.57 -12.01 -22.81
CA TYR A 856 -18.11 -10.75 -22.22
C TYR A 856 -17.20 -9.94 -23.15
N GLU A 857 -17.26 -8.61 -23.05
CA GLU A 857 -16.35 -7.70 -23.76
C GLU A 857 -15.00 -7.60 -23.05
N ARG A 858 -13.90 -7.59 -23.81
CA ARG A 858 -12.53 -7.53 -23.30
C ARG A 858 -11.67 -6.62 -24.17
N HIS A 859 -11.27 -5.48 -23.61
CA HIS A 859 -10.37 -4.54 -24.28
C HIS A 859 -8.93 -5.08 -24.32
N VAL A 860 -8.32 -5.07 -25.50
CA VAL A 860 -6.94 -5.50 -25.75
C VAL A 860 -6.24 -4.41 -26.57
N LEU A 861 -5.22 -3.79 -25.98
CA LEU A 861 -4.55 -2.59 -26.52
C LEU A 861 -5.56 -1.45 -26.75
N ASP A 862 -6.03 -1.27 -27.98
CA ASP A 862 -6.98 -0.23 -28.40
C ASP A 862 -8.28 -0.80 -29.02
N ASP A 863 -8.44 -2.14 -29.05
CA ASP A 863 -9.59 -2.83 -29.67
C ASP A 863 -10.41 -3.62 -28.63
N THR A 864 -11.65 -3.99 -28.97
CA THR A 864 -12.61 -4.66 -28.07
C THR A 864 -13.06 -6.01 -28.64
N MET A 865 -12.43 -7.08 -28.15
CA MET A 865 -12.81 -8.46 -28.46
C MET A 865 -14.01 -8.89 -27.60
N ILE A 866 -14.81 -9.81 -28.12
CA ILE A 866 -15.87 -10.50 -27.37
C ILE A 866 -15.40 -11.94 -27.18
N GLU A 867 -15.41 -12.42 -25.94
CA GLU A 867 -15.08 -13.80 -25.60
C GLU A 867 -16.38 -14.54 -25.25
N VAL A 868 -16.66 -15.65 -25.95
CA VAL A 868 -17.91 -16.42 -25.85
C VAL A 868 -17.61 -17.82 -25.32
N HIS A 869 -18.51 -18.36 -24.49
CA HIS A 869 -18.35 -19.69 -23.92
C HIS A 869 -18.29 -20.78 -25.03
N PRO A 870 -17.21 -21.59 -25.15
CA PRO A 870 -16.99 -22.45 -26.32
C PRO A 870 -18.06 -23.52 -26.58
N ILE A 871 -18.76 -23.98 -25.54
CA ILE A 871 -19.88 -24.92 -25.68
C ILE A 871 -21.16 -24.18 -26.14
N PHE A 872 -21.37 -22.94 -25.68
CA PHE A 872 -22.50 -22.11 -26.08
C PHE A 872 -22.39 -21.71 -27.55
N GLU A 873 -21.22 -21.26 -28.00
CA GLU A 873 -20.96 -20.91 -29.40
C GLU A 873 -21.26 -22.07 -30.36
N LYS A 874 -20.79 -23.29 -30.04
CA LYS A 874 -21.06 -24.50 -30.83
C LYS A 874 -22.54 -24.84 -30.89
N LEU A 875 -23.27 -24.70 -29.78
CA LEU A 875 -24.72 -24.95 -29.76
C LEU A 875 -25.49 -23.85 -30.50
N ALA A 876 -25.11 -22.58 -30.34
CA ALA A 876 -25.70 -21.47 -31.07
C ALA A 876 -25.50 -21.59 -32.59
N GLN A 877 -24.35 -22.12 -33.04
CA GLN A 877 -24.09 -22.45 -34.44
C GLN A 877 -24.92 -23.66 -34.90
N LYS A 878 -24.92 -24.77 -34.13
CA LYS A 878 -25.71 -25.99 -34.44
C LYS A 878 -27.22 -25.71 -34.55
N HIS A 879 -27.75 -24.90 -33.64
CA HIS A 879 -29.16 -24.49 -33.60
C HIS A 879 -29.45 -23.18 -34.35
N LYS A 880 -28.49 -22.67 -35.15
CA LYS A 880 -28.63 -21.56 -36.10
C LYS A 880 -29.10 -20.21 -35.53
N PHE A 881 -28.88 -19.94 -34.24
CA PHE A 881 -29.19 -18.65 -33.60
C PHE A 881 -27.96 -17.77 -33.31
N TYR A 882 -26.74 -18.20 -33.67
CA TYR A 882 -25.53 -17.41 -33.48
C TYR A 882 -25.47 -16.16 -34.39
N SER A 883 -25.29 -14.97 -33.79
CA SER A 883 -24.88 -13.75 -34.50
C SER A 883 -23.92 -12.90 -33.66
N LYS A 884 -23.13 -12.03 -34.30
CA LYS A 884 -22.19 -11.15 -33.58
C LYS A 884 -22.92 -10.06 -32.79
N GLU A 885 -24.10 -9.63 -33.22
CA GLU A 885 -24.99 -8.76 -32.45
C GLU A 885 -25.48 -9.48 -31.20
N LEU A 886 -25.93 -10.73 -31.30
CA LEU A 886 -26.40 -11.51 -30.15
C LEU A 886 -25.28 -11.68 -29.11
N MET A 887 -24.05 -12.00 -29.54
CA MET A 887 -22.93 -12.12 -28.60
C MET A 887 -22.57 -10.79 -27.91
N LYS A 888 -22.80 -9.63 -28.55
CA LYS A 888 -22.70 -8.30 -27.93
C LYS A 888 -23.84 -8.00 -26.95
N THR A 889 -25.06 -8.46 -27.24
CA THR A 889 -26.21 -8.33 -26.33
C THR A 889 -26.00 -9.19 -25.08
N ILE A 890 -25.59 -10.45 -25.25
CA ILE A 890 -25.26 -11.34 -24.12
C ILE A 890 -24.09 -10.77 -23.30
N ALA A 891 -23.07 -10.17 -23.93
CA ALA A 891 -21.96 -9.54 -23.21
C ALA A 891 -22.33 -8.31 -22.37
N LYS A 892 -23.54 -7.76 -22.57
CA LYS A 892 -24.06 -6.59 -21.84
C LYS A 892 -25.10 -6.94 -20.78
N ASN A 893 -25.63 -8.15 -20.82
CA ASN A 893 -26.61 -8.66 -19.86
C ASN A 893 -25.91 -9.62 -18.88
N SER A 894 -26.40 -9.71 -17.64
CA SER A 894 -25.95 -10.71 -16.66
C SER A 894 -26.58 -12.10 -16.87
N SER A 895 -27.55 -12.19 -17.79
CA SER A 895 -28.42 -13.35 -18.01
C SER A 895 -28.78 -13.50 -19.49
N ILE A 896 -29.19 -14.71 -19.87
CA ILE A 896 -29.78 -15.02 -21.18
C ILE A 896 -31.28 -15.40 -21.11
N GLN A 897 -31.86 -15.49 -19.92
CA GLN A 897 -33.21 -16.05 -19.75
C GLN A 897 -34.28 -15.22 -20.50
N ASP A 898 -34.15 -13.89 -20.47
CA ASP A 898 -35.07 -12.93 -21.12
C ASP A 898 -34.87 -12.78 -22.65
N ILE A 899 -33.90 -13.48 -23.25
CA ILE A 899 -33.59 -13.31 -24.69
C ILE A 899 -34.38 -14.31 -25.53
N GLU A 900 -35.45 -13.84 -26.18
CA GLU A 900 -36.40 -14.66 -26.96
C GLU A 900 -35.76 -15.51 -28.07
N VAL A 901 -34.71 -15.03 -28.74
CA VAL A 901 -34.05 -15.73 -29.86
C VAL A 901 -33.23 -16.96 -29.42
N ILE A 902 -33.04 -17.18 -28.12
CA ILE A 902 -32.34 -18.34 -27.57
C ILE A 902 -33.37 -19.40 -27.15
N PRO A 903 -33.31 -20.65 -27.65
CA PRO A 903 -34.27 -21.69 -27.27
C PRO A 903 -34.24 -22.01 -25.77
N ASP A 904 -35.40 -22.26 -25.16
CA ASP A 904 -35.50 -22.47 -23.71
C ASP A 904 -34.74 -23.70 -23.21
N ALA A 905 -34.59 -24.73 -24.07
CA ALA A 905 -33.73 -25.88 -23.80
C ALA A 905 -32.24 -25.50 -23.64
N ILE A 906 -31.77 -24.41 -24.29
CA ILE A 906 -30.43 -23.86 -24.10
C ILE A 906 -30.40 -22.96 -22.85
N LYS A 907 -31.40 -22.08 -22.67
CA LYS A 907 -31.51 -21.20 -21.48
C LYS A 907 -31.44 -21.98 -20.16
N LYS A 908 -32.14 -23.11 -20.09
CA LYS A 908 -32.17 -24.03 -18.93
C LYS A 908 -30.80 -24.66 -18.62
N LEU A 909 -29.93 -24.84 -19.62
CA LEU A 909 -28.58 -25.39 -19.43
C LEU A 909 -27.57 -24.30 -19.07
N PHE A 910 -27.64 -23.17 -19.76
CA PHE A 910 -26.73 -22.04 -19.60
C PHE A 910 -27.28 -21.02 -18.58
N VAL A 911 -27.52 -21.51 -17.36
CA VAL A 911 -27.81 -20.66 -16.19
C VAL A 911 -26.52 -20.04 -15.65
N THR A 912 -26.51 -18.72 -15.44
CA THR A 912 -25.37 -18.00 -14.85
C THR A 912 -25.40 -18.02 -13.32
N ALA A 913 -24.31 -17.55 -12.70
CA ALA A 913 -24.25 -17.25 -11.27
C ALA A 913 -25.26 -16.18 -10.79
N HIS A 914 -25.94 -15.49 -11.71
CA HIS A 914 -27.03 -14.55 -11.41
C HIS A 914 -28.42 -15.17 -11.60
N ASP A 915 -28.54 -16.28 -12.36
CA ASP A 915 -29.80 -16.99 -12.65
C ASP A 915 -30.15 -18.05 -11.58
N ILE A 916 -29.19 -18.43 -10.74
CA ILE A 916 -29.30 -19.58 -9.82
C ILE A 916 -29.69 -19.12 -8.41
N GLU A 917 -30.79 -19.67 -7.87
CA GLU A 917 -31.19 -19.37 -6.50
C GLU A 917 -30.13 -19.83 -5.47
N PRO A 918 -29.93 -19.08 -4.36
CA PRO A 918 -28.87 -19.36 -3.39
C PRO A 918 -28.94 -20.78 -2.76
N VAL A 919 -30.14 -21.35 -2.66
CA VAL A 919 -30.39 -22.74 -2.20
C VAL A 919 -29.63 -23.76 -3.05
N TRP A 920 -29.62 -23.61 -4.39
CA TRP A 920 -28.96 -24.55 -5.28
C TRP A 920 -27.43 -24.49 -5.18
N HIS A 921 -26.86 -23.30 -4.93
CA HIS A 921 -25.43 -23.17 -4.64
C HIS A 921 -25.01 -23.97 -3.40
N ILE A 922 -25.80 -23.92 -2.31
CA ILE A 922 -25.50 -24.66 -1.07
C ILE A 922 -25.76 -26.17 -1.22
N LYS A 923 -26.87 -26.59 -1.86
CA LYS A 923 -27.10 -28.01 -2.17
C LYS A 923 -25.93 -28.62 -2.97
N MET A 924 -25.44 -27.89 -3.97
CA MET A 924 -24.26 -28.29 -4.76
C MET A 924 -23.00 -28.35 -3.90
N GLN A 925 -22.76 -27.34 -3.07
CA GLN A 925 -21.60 -27.29 -2.18
C GLN A 925 -21.59 -28.48 -1.20
N ALA A 926 -22.73 -28.79 -0.57
CA ALA A 926 -22.88 -29.90 0.35
C ALA A 926 -22.66 -31.27 -0.31
N ALA A 927 -23.16 -31.45 -1.55
CA ALA A 927 -22.98 -32.68 -2.31
C ALA A 927 -21.49 -32.99 -2.61
N PHE A 928 -20.68 -31.96 -2.89
CA PHE A 928 -19.23 -32.12 -2.96
C PHE A 928 -18.60 -32.27 -1.57
N GLN A 929 -19.00 -31.47 -0.57
CA GLN A 929 -18.34 -31.42 0.74
C GLN A 929 -18.44 -32.74 1.51
N LYS A 930 -19.55 -33.48 1.38
CA LYS A 930 -19.72 -34.81 1.98
C LYS A 930 -18.65 -35.81 1.53
N GLU A 931 -18.15 -35.64 0.32
CA GLU A 931 -17.20 -36.54 -0.34
C GLU A 931 -15.79 -35.92 -0.45
N VAL A 932 -15.49 -34.93 0.41
CA VAL A 932 -14.23 -34.18 0.42
C VAL A 932 -13.61 -34.17 1.82
N ASP A 933 -12.37 -34.64 1.91
CA ASP A 933 -11.62 -34.77 3.18
C ASP A 933 -11.38 -33.40 3.82
N ASN A 934 -10.86 -32.45 3.03
CA ASN A 934 -10.63 -31.06 3.45
C ASN A 934 -11.93 -30.24 3.30
N ALA A 935 -11.85 -28.98 2.85
CA ALA A 935 -13.00 -28.08 2.69
C ALA A 935 -13.34 -27.78 1.22
N VAL A 936 -14.55 -27.29 0.97
CA VAL A 936 -15.00 -26.81 -0.34
C VAL A 936 -14.99 -25.29 -0.43
N SER A 937 -14.19 -24.74 -1.34
CA SER A 937 -14.22 -23.31 -1.70
C SER A 937 -15.29 -23.07 -2.77
N LYS A 938 -16.39 -22.42 -2.37
CA LYS A 938 -17.53 -22.02 -3.21
C LYS A 938 -17.98 -20.63 -2.78
N THR A 939 -18.32 -19.77 -3.73
CA THR A 939 -19.04 -18.52 -3.47
C THR A 939 -20.53 -18.74 -3.72
N VAL A 940 -21.39 -18.44 -2.74
CA VAL A 940 -22.83 -18.32 -2.99
C VAL A 940 -23.07 -16.92 -3.55
N ASN A 941 -23.41 -16.82 -4.83
CA ASN A 941 -23.76 -15.55 -5.44
C ASN A 941 -25.25 -15.26 -5.17
N PHE A 942 -25.57 -13.97 -5.05
CA PHE A 942 -26.93 -13.47 -4.87
C PHE A 942 -27.17 -12.32 -5.85
N HIS A 943 -28.35 -12.28 -6.46
CA HIS A 943 -28.80 -11.12 -7.25
C HIS A 943 -28.88 -9.84 -6.39
N HIS A 944 -28.76 -8.67 -7.02
CA HIS A 944 -28.69 -7.37 -6.32
C HIS A 944 -29.82 -7.18 -5.28
N HIS A 945 -31.05 -7.61 -5.64
CA HIS A 945 -32.26 -7.46 -4.84
C HIS A 945 -32.51 -8.57 -3.79
N ALA A 946 -31.57 -9.50 -3.58
CA ALA A 946 -31.75 -10.54 -2.57
C ALA A 946 -31.92 -9.95 -1.17
N SER A 947 -32.69 -10.63 -0.32
CA SER A 947 -33.00 -10.21 1.04
C SER A 947 -31.96 -10.67 2.06
N ILE A 948 -32.06 -10.15 3.28
CA ILE A 948 -31.30 -10.61 4.44
C ILE A 948 -31.69 -12.06 4.80
N GLU A 949 -32.95 -12.45 4.57
CA GLU A 949 -33.46 -13.77 4.94
C GLU A 949 -32.98 -14.88 3.99
N ASP A 950 -32.68 -14.55 2.72
CA ASP A 950 -32.03 -15.48 1.79
C ASP A 950 -30.61 -15.83 2.27
N VAL A 951 -29.91 -14.86 2.85
CA VAL A 951 -28.58 -15.06 3.47
C VAL A 951 -28.70 -15.90 4.74
N ARG A 952 -29.74 -15.70 5.57
CA ARG A 952 -30.01 -16.56 6.72
C ARG A 952 -30.25 -18.00 6.27
N THR A 953 -31.13 -18.19 5.30
CA THR A 953 -31.48 -19.51 4.75
C THR A 953 -30.24 -20.25 4.26
N VAL A 954 -29.34 -19.56 3.56
CA VAL A 954 -28.05 -20.10 3.11
C VAL A 954 -27.14 -20.51 4.26
N TYR A 955 -27.03 -19.72 5.33
CA TYR A 955 -26.20 -20.08 6.49
C TYR A 955 -26.80 -21.21 7.35
N THR A 956 -28.11 -21.21 7.56
CA THR A 956 -28.80 -22.29 8.27
C THR A 956 -28.71 -23.61 7.49
N MET A 957 -29.02 -23.60 6.19
CA MET A 957 -28.97 -24.81 5.38
C MET A 957 -27.52 -25.31 5.14
N ALA A 958 -26.52 -24.42 5.16
CA ALA A 958 -25.11 -24.84 5.14
C ALA A 958 -24.72 -25.62 6.41
N TYR A 959 -25.21 -25.22 7.58
CA TYR A 959 -25.03 -25.98 8.82
C TYR A 959 -25.75 -27.34 8.75
N GLU A 960 -27.04 -27.34 8.39
CA GLU A 960 -27.88 -28.54 8.40
C GLU A 960 -27.45 -29.60 7.37
N LEU A 961 -26.83 -29.17 6.27
CA LEU A 961 -26.24 -30.07 5.26
C LEU A 961 -24.76 -30.42 5.53
N ASN A 962 -24.21 -30.05 6.70
CA ASN A 962 -22.84 -30.34 7.14
C ASN A 962 -21.76 -29.78 6.19
N CYS A 963 -21.96 -28.56 5.68
CA CYS A 963 -20.86 -27.83 5.04
C CYS A 963 -19.79 -27.46 6.09
N LYS A 964 -18.51 -27.50 5.73
CA LYS A 964 -17.41 -27.07 6.63
C LYS A 964 -17.23 -25.55 6.68
N GLY A 965 -17.87 -24.82 5.76
CA GLY A 965 -17.92 -23.35 5.74
C GLY A 965 -18.65 -22.82 4.52
N VAL A 966 -18.86 -21.51 4.46
CA VAL A 966 -19.63 -20.82 3.42
C VAL A 966 -19.21 -19.36 3.30
N THR A 967 -19.03 -18.90 2.05
CA THR A 967 -18.77 -17.50 1.68
C THR A 967 -19.88 -17.04 0.75
N ILE A 968 -20.36 -15.80 0.92
CA ILE A 968 -21.40 -15.23 0.08
C ILE A 968 -20.92 -13.97 -0.66
N TYR A 969 -21.57 -13.66 -1.77
CA TYR A 969 -21.39 -12.40 -2.48
C TYR A 969 -22.71 -11.95 -3.11
N ARG A 970 -23.24 -10.80 -2.66
CA ARG A 970 -24.41 -10.18 -3.30
C ARG A 970 -23.94 -9.18 -4.35
N ASP A 971 -24.54 -9.24 -5.54
CA ASP A 971 -24.27 -8.29 -6.61
C ASP A 971 -24.54 -6.84 -6.14
N GLY A 972 -23.75 -5.89 -6.63
CA GLY A 972 -23.74 -4.49 -6.16
C GLY A 972 -23.34 -4.25 -4.69
N SER A 973 -22.98 -5.27 -3.89
CA SER A 973 -22.54 -5.09 -2.49
C SER A 973 -21.14 -4.45 -2.32
N ARG A 974 -20.43 -4.16 -3.42
CA ARG A 974 -19.10 -3.53 -3.44
C ARG A 974 -18.97 -2.55 -4.60
N SER A 975 -18.22 -1.46 -4.36
CA SER A 975 -18.15 -0.26 -5.22
C SER A 975 -17.28 -0.39 -6.48
N GLU A 976 -16.33 -1.34 -6.53
CA GLU A 976 -15.57 -1.71 -7.73
C GLU A 976 -15.67 -3.23 -7.95
N GLN A 977 -16.12 -3.67 -9.12
CA GLN A 977 -16.26 -5.09 -9.49
C GLN A 977 -15.12 -5.55 -10.41
N VAL A 978 -14.67 -6.81 -10.24
CA VAL A 978 -13.55 -7.40 -11.01
C VAL A 978 -14.03 -8.02 -12.34
N LEU A 979 -15.30 -8.43 -12.38
CA LEU A 979 -16.05 -8.86 -13.57
C LEU A 979 -17.36 -8.07 -13.56
N SER A 980 -17.73 -7.43 -14.67
CA SER A 980 -18.95 -6.62 -14.77
C SER A 980 -19.59 -6.77 -16.15
N THR A 981 -20.85 -7.20 -16.21
CA THR A 981 -21.62 -7.34 -17.45
C THR A 981 -22.28 -6.02 -17.84
N GLY A 982 -21.59 -5.22 -18.66
CA GLY A 982 -22.13 -4.10 -19.46
C GLY A 982 -22.66 -2.84 -18.75
N PHE A 983 -23.34 -2.96 -17.62
CA PHE A 983 -24.19 -1.91 -17.06
C PHE A 983 -23.41 -0.77 -16.39
N LYS A 984 -23.57 0.43 -16.95
CA LYS A 984 -23.27 1.71 -16.30
C LYS A 984 -24.49 2.62 -16.41
N ASN A 985 -25.16 2.87 -15.28
CA ASN A 985 -26.21 3.88 -15.22
C ASN A 985 -25.61 5.26 -15.53
N LYS A 986 -26.17 5.94 -16.55
CA LYS A 986 -25.73 7.26 -17.00
C LYS A 986 -26.35 8.39 -16.16
N ASP A 987 -25.96 8.50 -14.89
CA ASP A 987 -26.29 9.68 -14.07
C ASP A 987 -25.14 10.07 -13.13
N SER A 988 -23.99 10.44 -13.72
CA SER A 988 -22.98 11.27 -13.04
C SER A 988 -22.15 12.07 -14.05
N ILE A 989 -21.90 13.35 -13.74
CA ILE A 989 -21.24 14.29 -14.66
C ILE A 989 -19.73 13.99 -14.73
N SER A 990 -19.20 13.73 -15.92
CA SER A 990 -17.78 13.43 -16.14
C SER A 990 -16.92 14.70 -16.34
N PRO A 991 -15.88 14.95 -15.51
CA PRO A 991 -14.94 16.05 -15.74
C PRO A 991 -14.00 15.76 -16.93
N SER A 992 -13.84 16.75 -17.83
CA SER A 992 -13.00 16.59 -19.03
C SER A 992 -11.50 16.70 -18.74
N LYS A 993 -10.69 15.94 -19.49
CA LYS A 993 -9.22 16.09 -19.53
C LYS A 993 -8.83 16.99 -20.70
N LYS A 994 -7.96 17.98 -20.48
CA LYS A 994 -7.32 18.76 -21.56
C LYS A 994 -5.81 18.48 -21.62
N GLY A 995 -5.28 18.45 -22.84
CA GLY A 995 -3.86 18.27 -23.12
C GLY A 995 -3.05 19.58 -23.13
N LYS A 996 -1.73 19.44 -23.18
CA LYS A 996 -0.76 20.54 -23.20
C LYS A 996 -0.72 21.28 -24.54
N ARG A 997 -0.58 22.60 -24.49
CA ARG A 997 -0.55 23.55 -25.60
C ARG A 997 0.79 23.50 -26.38
N PRO A 998 0.77 23.46 -27.73
CA PRO A 998 1.98 23.53 -28.55
C PRO A 998 2.67 24.90 -28.46
N ARG A 999 3.90 25.01 -28.97
CA ARG A 999 4.69 26.26 -29.01
C ARG A 999 4.46 27.00 -30.34
N PRO A 1000 4.13 28.30 -30.36
CA PRO A 1000 4.03 29.07 -31.60
C PRO A 1000 5.40 29.27 -32.28
N LYS A 1001 5.41 29.47 -33.62
CA LYS A 1001 6.60 29.94 -34.35
C LYS A 1001 6.90 31.43 -34.11
N ILE A 1002 5.87 32.26 -33.89
CA ILE A 1002 5.96 33.71 -33.69
C ILE A 1002 5.11 34.10 -32.48
N THR A 1003 5.63 34.98 -31.63
CA THR A 1003 4.97 35.53 -30.43
C THR A 1003 5.30 37.01 -30.30
N TYR A 1004 4.36 37.83 -29.81
CA TYR A 1004 4.53 39.28 -29.61
C TYR A 1004 4.57 39.60 -28.12
N GLY A 1005 5.39 40.56 -27.72
CA GLY A 1005 5.70 40.75 -26.31
C GLY A 1005 6.41 42.05 -25.97
N THR A 1006 6.59 42.28 -24.67
CA THR A 1006 7.23 43.47 -24.12
C THR A 1006 8.45 43.10 -23.29
N THR A 1007 9.51 43.90 -23.36
CA THR A 1007 10.70 43.76 -22.51
C THR A 1007 10.67 44.79 -21.38
N GLU A 1008 10.44 44.36 -20.14
CA GLU A 1008 10.60 45.21 -18.96
C GLU A 1008 12.05 45.10 -18.43
N LYS A 1009 12.71 46.23 -18.24
CA LYS A 1009 14.04 46.31 -17.64
C LYS A 1009 13.90 46.79 -16.19
N THR A 1010 14.37 45.99 -15.25
CA THR A 1010 14.23 46.29 -13.82
C THR A 1010 15.52 46.01 -13.05
N ILE A 1011 15.67 46.61 -11.87
CA ILE A 1011 16.85 46.43 -11.01
C ILE A 1011 16.51 45.48 -9.87
N ILE A 1012 17.41 44.52 -9.65
CA ILE A 1012 17.41 43.54 -8.56
C ILE A 1012 18.74 43.64 -7.80
N GLY A 1013 18.89 42.96 -6.65
CA GLY A 1013 20.15 42.96 -5.90
C GLY A 1013 21.36 42.56 -6.76
N CYS A 1014 21.16 41.53 -7.59
CA CYS A 1014 22.07 41.02 -8.61
C CYS A 1014 22.10 41.86 -9.91
N GLY A 1015 21.99 43.19 -9.81
CA GLY A 1015 22.15 44.10 -10.93
C GLY A 1015 20.89 44.28 -11.80
N LYS A 1016 21.07 44.34 -13.12
CA LYS A 1016 20.02 44.67 -14.09
C LYS A 1016 19.47 43.39 -14.74
N LEU A 1017 18.16 43.17 -14.57
CA LEU A 1017 17.40 42.08 -15.17
C LEU A 1017 16.49 42.62 -16.26
N TYR A 1018 16.46 41.96 -17.41
CA TYR A 1018 15.53 42.21 -18.50
C TYR A 1018 14.56 41.03 -18.55
N ILE A 1019 13.26 41.31 -18.55
CA ILE A 1019 12.18 40.32 -18.52
C ILE A 1019 11.35 40.49 -19.78
N ILE A 1020 11.27 39.43 -20.60
CA ILE A 1020 10.62 39.43 -21.90
C ILE A 1020 9.35 38.59 -21.80
N ILE A 1021 8.18 39.22 -21.89
CA ILE A 1021 6.88 38.56 -21.71
C ILE A 1021 6.18 38.42 -23.06
N ASN A 1022 6.00 37.18 -23.53
CA ASN A 1022 5.53 36.86 -24.87
C ASN A 1022 4.13 36.22 -24.87
N SER A 1023 3.26 36.75 -25.73
CA SER A 1023 1.86 36.36 -25.89
C SER A 1023 1.54 35.99 -27.34
N ASP A 1024 0.46 35.23 -27.53
CA ASP A 1024 -0.08 34.84 -28.82
C ASP A 1024 -1.61 35.01 -28.89
N LYS A 1025 -2.26 34.47 -29.94
CA LYS A 1025 -3.71 34.54 -30.18
C LYS A 1025 -4.59 34.08 -28.98
N GLN A 1026 -4.06 33.34 -28.00
CA GLN A 1026 -4.85 32.87 -26.84
C GLN A 1026 -4.41 33.49 -25.50
N GLY A 1027 -3.33 34.26 -25.46
CA GLY A 1027 -2.83 34.97 -24.26
C GLY A 1027 -1.34 34.77 -24.01
N VAL A 1028 -0.88 35.08 -22.79
CA VAL A 1028 0.53 34.89 -22.37
C VAL A 1028 0.91 33.42 -22.49
N CYS A 1029 2.02 33.14 -23.18
CA CYS A 1029 2.42 31.78 -23.52
C CYS A 1029 3.85 31.46 -23.09
N GLU A 1030 4.78 32.40 -23.18
CA GLU A 1030 6.18 32.22 -22.79
C GLU A 1030 6.76 33.48 -22.14
N LEU A 1031 7.80 33.28 -21.33
CA LEU A 1031 8.55 34.34 -20.68
C LEU A 1031 10.03 33.97 -20.68
N PHE A 1032 10.90 34.95 -20.88
CA PHE A 1032 12.36 34.81 -20.84
C PHE A 1032 13.00 35.91 -19.99
N THR A 1033 14.23 35.69 -19.52
CA THR A 1033 14.98 36.70 -18.77
C THR A 1033 16.46 36.69 -19.09
N THR A 1034 17.07 37.88 -19.16
CA THR A 1034 18.51 38.06 -19.40
C THR A 1034 19.10 39.02 -18.36
N THR A 1035 20.28 38.70 -17.82
CA THR A 1035 21.02 39.57 -16.88
C THR A 1035 22.17 40.30 -17.58
N GLY A 1036 22.41 41.57 -17.25
CA GLY A 1036 23.53 42.35 -17.82
C GLY A 1036 24.92 41.87 -17.37
N LYS A 1037 25.99 42.42 -17.98
CA LYS A 1037 27.43 42.09 -17.78
C LYS A 1037 28.01 42.34 -16.36
N GLY A 1038 27.20 42.28 -15.29
CA GLY A 1038 27.58 42.64 -13.92
C GLY A 1038 26.95 41.76 -12.85
N GLY A 1039 27.15 40.45 -12.93
CA GLY A 1039 26.96 39.48 -11.83
C GLY A 1039 25.51 39.18 -11.41
N GLY A 1040 24.95 38.07 -11.91
CA GLY A 1040 23.65 37.56 -11.46
C GLY A 1040 23.39 36.09 -11.79
N CYS A 1041 22.35 35.51 -11.18
CA CYS A 1041 22.02 34.09 -11.24
C CYS A 1041 21.31 33.69 -12.55
N HIS A 1042 22.00 33.83 -13.69
CA HIS A 1042 21.43 33.62 -15.04
C HIS A 1042 20.71 32.26 -15.16
N ALA A 1043 21.40 31.16 -14.84
CA ALA A 1043 20.85 29.81 -14.96
C ALA A 1043 19.58 29.57 -14.12
N GLN A 1044 19.47 30.20 -12.94
CA GLN A 1044 18.25 30.11 -12.12
C GLN A 1044 17.10 30.93 -12.73
N SER A 1045 17.37 32.15 -13.19
CA SER A 1045 16.37 33.00 -13.84
C SER A 1045 15.86 32.37 -15.14
N GLU A 1046 16.75 31.74 -15.90
CA GLU A 1046 16.42 30.99 -17.11
C GLU A 1046 15.63 29.71 -16.82
N ALA A 1047 16.02 28.93 -15.80
CA ALA A 1047 15.26 27.75 -15.39
C ALA A 1047 13.84 28.12 -14.93
N ILE A 1048 13.69 29.19 -14.14
CA ILE A 1048 12.39 29.70 -13.70
C ILE A 1048 11.55 30.14 -14.90
N SER A 1049 12.09 30.93 -15.82
CA SER A 1049 11.36 31.44 -16.98
C SER A 1049 10.98 30.34 -17.99
N ARG A 1050 11.83 29.32 -18.19
CA ARG A 1050 11.50 28.09 -18.93
C ARG A 1050 10.38 27.29 -18.24
N LEU A 1051 10.38 27.16 -16.91
CA LEU A 1051 9.33 26.47 -16.14
C LEU A 1051 7.99 27.24 -16.16
N VAL A 1052 8.02 28.57 -16.09
CA VAL A 1052 6.85 29.45 -16.26
C VAL A 1052 6.22 29.26 -17.63
N SER A 1053 7.04 29.29 -18.69
CA SER A 1053 6.60 29.03 -20.07
C SER A 1053 5.99 27.63 -20.25
N LEU A 1054 6.57 26.63 -19.58
CA LEU A 1054 6.03 25.27 -19.54
C LEU A 1054 4.68 25.19 -18.81
N ALA A 1055 4.52 25.88 -17.69
CA ALA A 1055 3.28 25.90 -16.90
C ALA A 1055 2.13 26.60 -17.65
N LEU A 1056 2.39 27.78 -18.22
CA LEU A 1056 1.44 28.51 -19.08
C LEU A 1056 0.96 27.65 -20.25
N ARG A 1057 1.89 27.01 -20.98
CA ARG A 1057 1.54 26.07 -22.05
C ARG A 1057 0.96 24.75 -21.56
N SER A 1058 1.00 24.44 -20.26
CA SER A 1058 0.30 23.27 -19.68
C SER A 1058 -1.10 23.62 -19.16
N GLY A 1059 -1.60 24.84 -19.39
CA GLY A 1059 -2.93 25.28 -18.98
C GLY A 1059 -3.05 25.71 -17.52
N VAL A 1060 -1.92 25.88 -16.81
CA VAL A 1060 -1.90 26.42 -15.45
C VAL A 1060 -2.32 27.90 -15.49
N PRO A 1061 -3.31 28.34 -14.69
CA PRO A 1061 -3.74 29.74 -14.68
C PRO A 1061 -2.61 30.71 -14.33
N LEU A 1062 -2.47 31.77 -15.13
CA LEU A 1062 -1.40 32.76 -14.99
C LEU A 1062 -1.37 33.43 -13.60
N HIS A 1063 -2.52 33.59 -12.93
CA HIS A 1063 -2.58 34.16 -11.58
C HIS A 1063 -1.95 33.23 -10.52
N GLU A 1064 -2.09 31.90 -10.62
CA GLU A 1064 -1.43 30.95 -9.72
C GLU A 1064 0.10 31.04 -9.87
N ILE A 1065 0.58 31.19 -11.12
CA ILE A 1065 2.01 31.36 -11.43
C ILE A 1065 2.54 32.67 -10.85
N ILE A 1066 1.79 33.78 -10.97
CA ILE A 1066 2.13 35.06 -10.34
C ILE A 1066 2.22 34.89 -8.81
N GLU A 1067 1.22 34.25 -8.17
CA GLU A 1067 1.23 34.03 -6.71
C GLU A 1067 2.44 33.22 -6.23
N GLN A 1068 2.89 32.20 -6.99
CA GLN A 1068 4.07 31.42 -6.62
C GLN A 1068 5.40 32.16 -6.82
N LEU A 1069 5.44 33.18 -7.67
CA LEU A 1069 6.66 33.95 -7.98
C LEU A 1069 6.84 35.21 -7.11
N ARG A 1070 5.73 35.87 -6.77
CA ARG A 1070 5.73 37.13 -6.00
C ARG A 1070 6.23 36.91 -4.57
N GLY A 1071 6.94 37.91 -4.05
CA GLY A 1071 7.42 37.93 -2.67
C GLY A 1071 8.69 37.10 -2.40
N ILE A 1072 9.16 36.29 -3.35
CA ILE A 1072 10.43 35.54 -3.20
C ILE A 1072 11.59 36.54 -3.05
N ARG A 1073 12.38 36.40 -1.98
CA ARG A 1073 13.58 37.21 -1.70
C ARG A 1073 14.86 36.47 -2.04
N CYS A 1074 15.86 37.21 -2.53
CA CYS A 1074 17.23 36.78 -2.73
C CYS A 1074 18.14 37.59 -1.80
N GLU A 1075 19.14 36.96 -1.18
CA GLU A 1075 20.04 37.60 -0.22
C GLU A 1075 20.71 38.87 -0.77
N ALA A 1076 21.10 38.87 -2.05
CA ALA A 1076 21.70 40.03 -2.71
C ALA A 1076 20.80 41.28 -2.74
N ALA A 1077 19.47 41.11 -2.70
CA ALA A 1077 18.52 42.21 -2.60
C ALA A 1077 18.33 42.74 -1.16
N MET A 1078 18.90 42.06 -0.15
CA MET A 1078 18.95 42.52 1.23
C MET A 1078 20.21 43.36 1.53
N VAL A 1079 21.25 43.25 0.69
CA VAL A 1079 22.53 43.97 0.86
C VAL A 1079 22.48 45.39 0.28
N LYS A 1080 21.75 45.63 -0.81
CA LYS A 1080 21.54 46.96 -1.41
C LYS A 1080 20.21 47.53 -0.95
N LYS A 1081 20.23 48.70 -0.28
CA LYS A 1081 19.03 49.29 0.34
C LYS A 1081 18.02 49.87 -0.67
N ASP A 1082 18.48 50.29 -1.85
CA ASP A 1082 17.67 51.04 -2.83
C ASP A 1082 17.12 50.15 -3.96
N VAL A 1083 16.58 48.96 -3.63
CA VAL A 1083 16.10 47.98 -4.62
C VAL A 1083 14.69 47.46 -4.26
N ASN A 1084 13.69 47.87 -5.03
CA ASN A 1084 12.28 47.51 -4.80
C ASN A 1084 11.90 46.06 -5.17
N ASN A 1085 12.69 45.39 -6.02
CA ASN A 1085 12.42 44.02 -6.46
C ASN A 1085 13.21 43.00 -5.64
N LEU A 1086 12.54 41.95 -5.18
CA LEU A 1086 13.06 41.11 -4.11
C LEU A 1086 13.98 39.98 -4.59
N SER A 1087 13.85 39.56 -5.84
CA SER A 1087 14.66 38.53 -6.51
C SER A 1087 14.38 38.53 -8.02
N CYS A 1088 15.04 37.66 -8.79
CA CYS A 1088 14.61 37.38 -10.16
C CYS A 1088 13.15 36.88 -10.23
N PRO A 1089 12.73 35.83 -9.49
CA PRO A 1089 11.31 35.40 -9.50
C PRO A 1089 10.32 36.47 -9.05
N ASP A 1090 10.58 37.28 -8.00
CA ASP A 1090 9.64 38.37 -7.63
C ASP A 1090 9.58 39.46 -8.71
N ALA A 1091 10.70 39.77 -9.38
CA ALA A 1091 10.70 40.67 -10.52
C ALA A 1091 9.90 40.11 -11.71
N ILE A 1092 10.08 38.81 -12.05
CA ILE A 1092 9.29 38.11 -13.08
C ILE A 1092 7.80 38.12 -12.72
N GLY A 1093 7.47 37.81 -11.45
CA GLY A 1093 6.10 37.83 -10.96
C GLY A 1093 5.48 39.22 -11.04
N ARG A 1094 6.22 40.29 -10.69
CA ARG A 1094 5.76 41.68 -10.80
C ARG A 1094 5.53 42.10 -12.24
N ALA A 1095 6.45 41.77 -13.13
CA ALA A 1095 6.31 42.09 -14.55
C ALA A 1095 5.07 41.37 -15.15
N LEU A 1096 4.83 40.10 -14.79
CA LEU A 1096 3.59 39.37 -15.14
C LEU A 1096 2.33 40.01 -14.52
N GLU A 1097 2.35 40.38 -13.25
CA GLU A 1097 1.25 41.05 -12.55
C GLU A 1097 0.90 42.40 -13.19
N ASN A 1098 1.91 43.22 -13.48
CA ASN A 1098 1.79 44.49 -14.19
C ASN A 1098 1.23 44.29 -15.61
N PHE A 1099 1.73 43.30 -16.35
CA PHE A 1099 1.29 42.98 -17.71
C PHE A 1099 -0.20 42.58 -17.76
N VAL A 1100 -0.66 41.79 -16.79
CA VAL A 1100 -2.07 41.36 -16.65
C VAL A 1100 -2.97 42.50 -16.17
N ASN A 1101 -2.50 43.33 -15.24
CA ASN A 1101 -3.29 44.46 -14.72
C ASN A 1101 -3.44 45.58 -15.76
N ASN A 1102 -2.41 45.83 -16.57
CA ASN A 1102 -2.43 46.88 -17.59
C ASN A 1102 -3.13 46.46 -18.90
N THR A 1103 -3.32 45.16 -19.17
CA THR A 1103 -3.99 44.68 -20.40
C THR A 1103 -4.85 43.46 -20.17
N LYS A 1104 -6.11 43.46 -20.66
CA LYS A 1104 -7.15 42.49 -20.26
C LYS A 1104 -6.76 41.06 -20.64
N ASN A 1105 -6.17 40.34 -19.68
CA ASN A 1105 -5.57 39.01 -19.86
C ASN A 1105 -4.58 38.91 -21.04
N GLY A 1106 -3.82 39.99 -21.31
CA GLY A 1106 -2.74 40.01 -22.32
C GLY A 1106 -3.16 39.95 -23.80
N LYS A 1107 -4.45 39.80 -24.12
CA LYS A 1107 -4.93 39.69 -25.51
C LYS A 1107 -4.80 41.00 -26.30
N ASP A 1108 -4.97 42.15 -25.63
CA ASP A 1108 -4.80 43.48 -26.25
C ASP A 1108 -3.41 43.66 -26.87
N ILE A 1109 -2.35 43.12 -26.25
CA ILE A 1109 -0.96 43.32 -26.71
C ILE A 1109 -0.71 42.56 -28.01
N TYR A 1110 -1.26 41.34 -28.15
CA TYR A 1110 -1.19 40.62 -29.42
C TYR A 1110 -1.89 41.38 -30.55
N GLN A 1111 -3.05 41.99 -30.29
CA GLN A 1111 -3.77 42.77 -31.31
C GLN A 1111 -3.13 44.13 -31.62
N LYS A 1112 -2.46 44.77 -30.64
CA LYS A 1112 -1.80 46.08 -30.82
C LYS A 1112 -0.36 45.97 -31.38
N LEU A 1113 0.34 44.87 -31.16
CA LEU A 1113 1.73 44.66 -31.60
C LEU A 1113 1.89 43.67 -32.76
N LYS A 1114 0.86 42.94 -33.20
CA LYS A 1114 0.90 42.30 -34.53
C LYS A 1114 0.95 43.43 -35.56
N PRO A 1115 2.01 43.57 -36.38
CA PRO A 1115 2.01 44.55 -37.47
C PRO A 1115 0.88 44.22 -38.44
N GLN A 1116 0.28 45.26 -39.05
CA GLN A 1116 -0.72 45.10 -40.11
C GLN A 1116 -0.08 44.66 -41.44
N PHE A 1117 0.67 43.56 -41.43
CA PHE A 1117 0.82 42.76 -42.62
C PHE A 1117 -0.51 42.06 -42.89
N THR A 1118 -1.15 42.50 -43.96
CA THR A 1118 -2.26 41.80 -44.60
C THR A 1118 -1.82 40.37 -44.90
N GLU A 1119 -2.67 39.40 -44.57
CA GLU A 1119 -2.46 38.01 -44.95
C GLU A 1119 -2.76 37.90 -46.46
N LYS A 1120 -1.73 38.17 -47.29
CA LYS A 1120 -1.79 37.91 -48.73
C LYS A 1120 -1.84 36.39 -48.95
N ASN A 1121 -2.85 35.95 -49.69
CA ASN A 1121 -3.04 34.56 -50.06
C ASN A 1121 -1.98 34.10 -51.09
N SER A 1122 -1.26 33.03 -50.77
CA SER A 1122 -0.56 32.12 -51.70
C SER A 1122 -0.11 30.89 -50.88
N THR A 1123 -0.51 29.64 -51.16
CA THR A 1123 -0.30 28.80 -52.36
C THR A 1123 1.18 28.53 -52.65
N ASP A 1124 1.62 27.34 -52.23
CA ASP A 1124 2.81 26.60 -52.71
C ASP A 1124 4.18 27.30 -52.48
N SER A 1125 5.36 26.66 -52.61
CA SER A 1125 5.73 25.30 -53.00
C SER A 1125 6.92 24.77 -52.14
N GLU A 1126 7.45 23.60 -52.47
CA GLU A 1126 8.70 23.05 -51.88
C GLU A 1126 9.95 23.82 -52.36
N THR A 1127 11.05 23.81 -51.57
CA THR A 1127 12.42 24.17 -51.96
C THR A 1127 13.43 23.73 -50.88
N GLU A 1128 14.70 23.53 -51.24
CA GLU A 1128 15.70 22.83 -50.41
C GLU A 1128 16.52 23.75 -49.47
N ASP A 1129 16.96 23.19 -48.32
CA ASP A 1129 17.74 23.89 -47.29
C ASP A 1129 19.19 24.12 -47.74
N THR A 1130 19.52 25.37 -48.09
CA THR A 1130 20.86 25.80 -48.57
C THR A 1130 21.71 26.54 -47.52
N ASN A 1131 21.38 26.37 -46.23
CA ASN A 1131 22.03 27.06 -45.10
C ASN A 1131 22.73 26.09 -44.15
N CYS A 1132 23.85 26.52 -43.57
CA CYS A 1132 24.62 25.76 -42.58
C CYS A 1132 23.80 25.54 -41.30
N PRO A 1133 23.68 24.29 -40.79
CA PRO A 1133 22.89 23.99 -39.60
C PRO A 1133 23.48 24.56 -38.30
N GLU A 1134 24.77 24.92 -38.25
CA GLU A 1134 25.41 25.43 -37.04
C GLU A 1134 25.42 26.98 -36.94
N CYS A 1135 25.62 27.70 -38.05
CA CYS A 1135 25.71 29.16 -38.03
C CYS A 1135 24.74 29.90 -38.96
N GLY A 1136 23.91 29.19 -39.73
CA GLY A 1136 22.91 29.77 -40.63
C GLY A 1136 23.45 30.47 -41.88
N ALA A 1137 24.77 30.64 -42.03
CA ALA A 1137 25.38 31.13 -43.25
C ALA A 1137 25.23 30.10 -44.38
N ARG A 1138 25.15 30.56 -45.65
CA ARG A 1138 24.98 29.69 -46.82
C ARG A 1138 26.07 28.61 -46.88
N ILE A 1139 25.71 27.41 -47.29
CA ILE A 1139 26.67 26.33 -47.60
C ILE A 1139 27.03 26.37 -49.08
N GLU A 1140 28.31 26.14 -49.36
CA GLU A 1140 28.88 26.04 -50.71
C GLU A 1140 29.24 24.57 -50.98
N HIS A 1141 29.08 24.11 -52.22
CA HIS A 1141 29.39 22.73 -52.59
C HIS A 1141 30.69 22.68 -53.40
N GLU A 1142 31.69 21.98 -52.88
CA GLU A 1142 33.04 21.94 -53.42
C GLU A 1142 33.66 20.56 -53.18
N GLY A 1143 34.27 19.97 -54.21
CA GLY A 1143 34.89 18.63 -54.10
C GLY A 1143 33.93 17.50 -53.72
N GLY A 1144 32.62 17.66 -53.92
CA GLY A 1144 31.58 16.72 -53.49
C GLY A 1144 31.07 16.92 -52.06
N CYS A 1145 31.63 17.86 -51.30
CA CYS A 1145 31.23 18.15 -49.93
C CYS A 1145 30.44 19.47 -49.84
N ALA A 1146 29.41 19.50 -48.99
CA ALA A 1146 28.80 20.75 -48.55
C ALA A 1146 29.66 21.36 -47.44
N VAL A 1147 30.13 22.59 -47.61
CA VAL A 1147 31.09 23.26 -46.72
C VAL A 1147 30.59 24.66 -46.36
N CYS A 1148 30.66 25.02 -45.08
CA CYS A 1148 30.36 26.37 -44.61
C CYS A 1148 31.66 27.14 -44.32
N ARG A 1149 32.08 27.98 -45.27
CA ARG A 1149 33.26 28.85 -45.16
C ARG A 1149 33.27 29.73 -43.89
N ASN A 1150 32.11 30.04 -43.32
CA ASN A 1150 31.96 30.93 -42.15
C ASN A 1150 32.21 30.25 -40.78
N CYS A 1151 32.15 28.91 -40.68
CA CYS A 1151 32.34 28.20 -39.40
C CYS A 1151 33.18 26.93 -39.48
N GLY A 1152 33.56 26.48 -40.69
CA GLY A 1152 34.33 25.24 -40.88
C GLY A 1152 33.51 23.96 -40.84
N TRP A 1153 32.20 24.03 -40.55
CA TRP A 1153 31.30 22.87 -40.68
C TRP A 1153 31.31 22.34 -42.11
N SER A 1154 31.49 21.04 -42.27
CA SER A 1154 31.42 20.36 -43.56
C SER A 1154 30.73 19.01 -43.46
N LYS A 1155 30.10 18.60 -44.56
CA LYS A 1155 29.47 17.30 -44.73
C LYS A 1155 29.71 16.83 -46.16
N CYS A 1156 30.59 15.86 -46.31
CA CYS A 1156 30.73 15.07 -47.54
C CYS A 1156 29.62 14.02 -47.61
N GLY A 1157 29.24 13.63 -48.84
CA GLY A 1157 28.30 12.55 -49.14
C GLY A 1157 29.01 11.41 -49.86
#